data_AF-A0A4V1XZW7-F1
#
_entry.id   AF-A0A4V1XZW7-F1
#
_cell.length_a   1.000
_cell.length_b   1.000
_cell.length_c   1.000
_cell.angle_alpha   90.00
_cell.angle_beta   90.00
_cell.angle_gamma   90.00
#
_symmetry.space_group_name_H-M   'P 1'
#
loop_
_entity.id
_entity.type
_entity.pdbx_description
1 polymer ?
#
loop_
_entity_poly.entity_id
_entity_poly.type
_entity_poly.pdbx_seq_one_letter_code
_entity_poly.pdbx_strand_id
1 'polypeptide(L)'
;MATTPFRLPAERNEANFEYRKGSPERKAVEDALQRLRSQLPVKSDIVINGQVQRPSSSLNQVLPSEHGIVFSNYPLASKEQVREAIESALEAKKKWENTPFVDRAAIFLRAAELVTGKYRHELIAATMLGQGKNVWQAEIDAAAELADFFRLNCNYAAELLGRQPTRGTDGIWTRVEYRPLEGFVYAVSPFDFTALGGSLVSGPALMGNVVLWKPSPHSIYASSLVYKILKEAGLPKGVVQFVPGDAQEVTDEVLAHREFAGLNFVGSSDVFRSIYGRIGQGIANKTYREFPRVVGETSGKNFHLVHPSADIASAVSHTIRGAFEYQGQKCSATSRVYLPASRAEEFISGLKAGVEKITIGSPEKDFEAFMGPVIHRASFDKIKSIIDAGNGDKSLKLLVGGKYDDSVGFFVKPTVYQADAPDHPLFNQEIFGPVLVLYVYPDAEWTSVLKKVDQSGGGLALTGAVFGTDREALRQAEDTLRYSAGNFYINCKTTAALIGQQTFGGARSSGTNDKAGSSDILRRFTSPRTLKEEFFPLDRFTYPSNEDESKPNPSLIAAGPTSSSFASESPTRLAITPDLCKFTRRYYSDERSNRINMAISKSDPILIAGAGAFGLSTALRLSRAGYTNITVLDKSKQIPSGYSAANDINKILRAEYEDPFYTDLAVEALEAWKTPLFAPHFHQTGFLHCASATAPEKAVGTLNAFRASAEAHPRMKKHVSPINSKRDIVEQFWQFRNGPLTGWHGYFNSYDGYAHSSNSLIAVHRACVADGVRFLLGREAAEIVYEKTPGGSTKATGVRTRAGAYHAAKLVIVALGATATDLVPQVGQQVVAKSWSVAHVQLTDAEASVLRGIPVTYARDLGFLFEPEPGTNLLKLCPMGGGSINTDPKTGVSRPPATLADSAFLPAEDEKRIRKLLAHTLPSLADRPLINRSLCWFADTIDSDFIVDYVPETSSSVILLSGDSGHGFKMFPIVGDWVKALLEAKDGKQPVARWRWKNRDSKDGKANWGASVSWRVGNTLEFEEVRPQPKSRL
;
A
#
# COMPACT_ATOMS: atom_id res chain seq x y z
N MET A 1 -8.49 -4.93 31.05
CA MET A 1 -9.05 -6.09 30.33
C MET A 1 -10.49 -5.77 29.97
N ALA A 2 -10.81 -5.72 28.67
CA ALA A 2 -12.14 -5.90 28.09
C ALA A 2 -11.94 -6.42 26.66
N THR A 3 -12.62 -7.51 26.35
CA THR A 3 -12.42 -8.42 25.21
C THR A 3 -13.32 -8.08 24.03
N THR A 4 -13.03 -6.96 23.37
CA THR A 4 -13.54 -6.66 22.02
C THR A 4 -12.38 -6.05 21.22
N PRO A 5 -12.08 -6.49 19.98
CA PRO A 5 -11.08 -5.81 19.17
C PRO A 5 -11.67 -4.48 18.69
N PHE A 6 -11.51 -3.42 19.50
CA PHE A 6 -11.75 -2.07 19.02
C PHE A 6 -10.78 -1.81 17.85
N ARG A 7 -11.33 -1.45 16.69
CA ARG A 7 -10.53 -1.04 15.55
C ARG A 7 -10.24 0.45 15.66
N LEU A 8 -8.98 0.83 15.51
CA LEU A 8 -8.61 2.24 15.40
C LEU A 8 -9.15 2.85 14.10
N PRO A 9 -9.31 4.19 14.03
CA PRO A 9 -9.62 4.88 12.78
C PRO A 9 -8.62 4.53 11.68
N ALA A 10 -9.06 4.56 10.43
CA ALA A 10 -8.20 4.27 9.28
C ALA A 10 -6.98 5.21 9.25
N GLU A 11 -5.82 4.64 8.90
CA GLU A 11 -4.59 5.39 8.70
C GLU A 11 -4.73 6.40 7.56
N ARG A 12 -4.26 7.63 7.80
CA ARG A 12 -4.19 8.70 6.81
C ARG A 12 -3.12 9.70 7.24
N ASN A 13 -2.41 10.25 6.25
CA ASN A 13 -1.61 11.46 6.45
C ASN A 13 -2.54 12.68 6.49
N GLU A 14 -2.14 13.69 7.24
CA GLU A 14 -2.77 15.00 7.27
C GLU A 14 -2.54 15.75 5.95
N ALA A 15 -3.57 16.44 5.48
CA ALA A 15 -3.45 17.27 4.28
C ALA A 15 -2.65 18.54 4.61
N ASN A 16 -1.74 18.90 3.70
CA ASN A 16 -1.02 20.18 3.75
C ASN A 16 -1.84 21.25 3.03
N PHE A 17 -1.98 22.42 3.65
CA PHE A 17 -2.53 23.60 3.00
C PHE A 17 -1.44 24.39 2.27
N GLU A 18 -1.84 25.06 1.19
CA GLU A 18 -0.90 25.76 0.30
C GLU A 18 -0.68 27.24 0.65
N TYR A 19 -1.52 27.83 1.51
CA TYR A 19 -1.40 29.24 1.95
C TYR A 19 -1.31 30.25 0.80
N ARG A 20 -2.12 30.04 -0.24
CA ARG A 20 -2.19 30.94 -1.40
C ARG A 20 -2.58 32.36 -0.94
N LYS A 21 -2.11 33.38 -1.67
CA LYS A 21 -2.50 34.76 -1.38
C LYS A 21 -4.02 34.90 -1.43
N GLY A 22 -4.61 35.41 -0.34
CA GLY A 22 -6.06 35.59 -0.19
C GLY A 22 -6.84 34.36 0.30
N SER A 23 -6.18 33.22 0.58
CA SER A 23 -6.87 32.06 1.11
C SER A 23 -7.22 32.19 2.61
N PRO A 24 -8.30 31.54 3.09
CA PRO A 24 -8.70 31.62 4.50
C PRO A 24 -7.61 31.15 5.47
N GLU A 25 -6.90 30.08 5.13
CA GLU A 25 -5.85 29.53 5.98
C GLU A 25 -4.63 30.45 6.07
N ARG A 26 -4.31 31.20 5.00
CA ARG A 26 -3.26 32.23 5.05
C ARG A 26 -3.65 33.36 5.97
N LYS A 27 -4.88 33.86 5.84
CA LYS A 27 -5.39 34.91 6.72
C LYS A 27 -5.37 34.48 8.19
N ALA A 28 -5.76 33.24 8.48
CA ALA A 28 -5.75 32.71 9.85
C ALA A 28 -4.33 32.62 10.45
N VAL A 29 -3.31 32.27 9.65
CA VAL A 29 -1.90 32.28 10.10
C VAL A 29 -1.40 33.72 10.27
N GLU A 30 -1.72 34.64 9.37
CA GLU A 30 -1.38 36.07 9.51
C GLU A 30 -1.96 36.65 10.81
N ASP A 31 -3.22 36.35 11.13
CA ASP A 31 -3.86 36.77 12.38
C ASP A 31 -3.23 36.12 13.62
N ALA A 32 -2.81 34.86 13.53
CA ALA A 32 -2.09 34.17 14.59
C ALA A 32 -0.69 34.76 14.83
N LEU A 33 0.04 35.10 13.77
CA LEU A 33 1.33 35.79 13.84
C LEU A 33 1.19 37.16 14.49
N GLN A 34 0.21 37.97 14.07
CA GLN A 34 -0.04 39.29 14.64
C GLN A 34 -0.36 39.19 16.14
N ARG A 35 -1.22 38.24 16.52
CA ARG A 35 -1.58 37.99 17.92
C ARG A 35 -0.38 37.54 18.75
N LEU A 36 0.44 36.63 18.22
CA LEU A 36 1.62 36.14 18.93
C LEU A 36 2.66 37.25 19.08
N ARG A 37 2.83 38.09 18.05
CA ARG A 37 3.73 39.25 18.09
C ARG A 37 3.34 40.26 19.17
N SER A 38 2.05 40.50 19.39
CA SER A 38 1.59 41.44 20.43
C SER A 38 1.73 40.90 21.86
N GLN A 39 2.03 39.61 22.01
CA GLN A 39 2.24 38.94 23.30
C GLN A 39 3.72 38.75 23.66
N LEU A 40 4.65 39.18 22.80
CA LEU A 40 6.07 39.00 23.07
C LEU A 40 6.54 39.87 24.25
N PRO A 41 7.42 39.35 25.13
CA PRO A 41 7.92 37.98 25.13
C PRO A 41 6.88 36.99 25.67
N VAL A 42 6.64 35.88 24.96
CA VAL A 42 5.78 34.79 25.44
C VAL A 42 6.48 33.94 26.49
N LYS A 43 5.73 33.35 27.40
CA LYS A 43 6.27 32.56 28.51
C LYS A 43 6.14 31.07 28.24
N SER A 44 7.19 30.33 28.58
CA SER A 44 7.16 28.87 28.72
C SER A 44 7.26 28.50 30.20
N ASP A 45 6.77 27.32 30.58
CA ASP A 45 6.76 26.86 31.98
C ASP A 45 7.60 25.59 32.16
N ILE A 46 8.05 25.32 33.39
CA ILE A 46 8.37 23.95 33.82
C ILE A 46 7.07 23.33 34.30
N VAL A 47 6.75 22.12 33.85
CA VAL A 47 5.54 21.42 34.29
C VAL A 47 5.89 20.06 34.88
N ILE A 48 5.66 19.94 36.19
CA ILE A 48 5.85 18.70 36.96
C ILE A 48 4.51 18.27 37.52
N ASN A 49 4.15 17.01 37.33
CA ASN A 49 2.87 16.44 37.76
C ASN A 49 1.65 17.28 37.29
N GLY A 50 1.76 17.84 36.08
CA GLY A 50 0.75 18.71 35.47
C GLY A 50 0.57 20.09 36.13
N GLN A 51 1.43 20.46 37.09
CA GLN A 51 1.47 21.77 37.75
C GLN A 51 2.65 22.60 37.24
N VAL A 52 2.42 23.89 37.04
CA VAL A 52 3.46 24.86 36.68
C VAL A 52 4.35 25.10 37.90
N GLN A 53 5.67 24.99 37.69
CA GLN A 53 6.66 25.17 38.74
C GLN A 53 7.26 26.58 38.70
N ARG A 54 7.66 27.08 39.86
CA ARG A 54 8.36 28.36 39.95
C ARG A 54 9.81 28.19 39.51
N PRO A 55 10.31 29.00 38.56
CA PRO A 55 11.71 28.97 38.20
C PRO A 55 12.59 29.71 39.20
N SER A 56 13.81 29.22 39.41
CA SER A 56 14.89 29.97 40.09
C SER A 56 15.65 30.89 39.13
N SER A 57 15.69 30.53 37.85
CA SER A 57 16.31 31.31 36.78
C SER A 57 15.62 31.07 35.43
N SER A 58 15.80 31.98 34.49
CA SER A 58 15.27 31.87 33.13
C SER A 58 16.25 32.43 32.10
N LEU A 59 16.12 31.97 30.86
CA LEU A 59 16.88 32.45 29.71
C LEU A 59 15.92 32.94 28.63
N ASN A 60 16.47 33.72 27.70
CA ASN A 60 15.73 34.29 26.59
C ASN A 60 16.02 33.53 25.30
N GLN A 61 14.95 33.16 24.59
CA GLN A 61 14.97 32.85 23.16
C GLN A 61 14.65 34.14 22.41
N VAL A 62 15.53 34.58 21.53
CA VAL A 62 15.30 35.74 20.63
C VAL A 62 14.59 35.31 19.35
N LEU A 63 13.97 36.27 18.64
CA LEU A 63 13.49 36.03 17.28
C LEU A 63 14.70 35.86 16.34
N PRO A 64 14.84 34.75 15.60
CA PRO A 64 15.97 34.57 14.70
C PRO A 64 16.05 35.64 13.58
N SER A 65 14.91 36.21 13.17
CA SER A 65 14.80 37.21 12.10
C SER A 65 15.08 38.63 12.58
N GLU A 66 14.96 38.87 13.89
CA GLU A 66 15.12 40.17 14.56
C GLU A 66 15.68 39.91 15.96
N HIS A 67 16.97 39.56 16.05
CA HIS A 67 17.58 39.00 17.27
C HIS A 67 17.68 39.99 18.44
N GLY A 68 17.43 41.28 18.20
CA GLY A 68 17.22 42.29 19.25
C GLY A 68 15.89 42.16 20.00
N ILE A 69 14.94 41.35 19.52
CA ILE A 69 13.64 41.13 20.15
C ILE A 69 13.62 39.76 20.83
N VAL A 70 13.24 39.75 22.11
CA VAL A 70 13.02 38.50 22.86
C VAL A 70 11.68 37.88 22.42
N PHE A 71 11.74 36.68 21.86
CA PHE A 71 10.56 35.89 21.50
C PHE A 71 9.95 35.22 22.73
N SER A 72 10.73 34.42 23.45
CA SER A 72 10.24 33.71 24.63
C SER A 72 11.22 33.83 25.80
N ASN A 73 10.69 34.00 27.01
CA ASN A 73 11.43 33.74 28.23
C ASN A 73 11.08 32.32 28.70
N TYR A 74 12.09 31.48 28.89
CA TYR A 74 11.89 30.10 29.33
C TYR A 74 12.68 29.79 30.62
N PRO A 75 12.07 29.04 31.54
CA PRO A 75 12.66 28.69 32.81
C PRO A 75 13.74 27.61 32.68
N LEU A 76 14.70 27.62 33.60
CA LEU A 76 15.67 26.54 33.78
C LEU A 76 15.27 25.70 35.00
N ALA A 77 14.98 24.41 34.76
CA ALA A 77 14.74 23.47 35.84
C ALA A 77 16.02 23.26 36.66
N SER A 78 15.90 23.40 37.98
CA SER A 78 16.99 23.04 38.89
C SER A 78 17.14 21.53 39.01
N LYS A 79 18.28 21.07 39.54
CA LYS A 79 18.52 19.64 39.81
C LYS A 79 17.43 19.02 40.68
N GLU A 80 16.96 19.75 41.68
CA GLU A 80 15.88 19.33 42.59
C GLU A 80 14.57 19.16 41.82
N GLN A 81 14.24 20.09 40.92
CA GLN A 81 13.06 20.00 40.06
C GLN A 81 13.17 18.84 39.06
N VAL A 82 14.36 18.56 38.53
CA VAL A 82 14.57 17.38 37.67
C VAL A 82 14.34 16.09 38.45
N ARG A 83 14.85 15.97 39.68
CA ARG A 83 14.60 14.80 40.55
C ARG A 83 13.11 14.67 40.88
N GLU A 84 12.45 15.76 41.27
CA GLU A 84 11.01 15.77 41.53
C GLU A 84 10.19 15.34 40.31
N ALA A 85 10.60 15.76 39.11
CA ALA A 85 9.97 15.35 37.86
C ALA A 85 10.12 13.85 37.62
N ILE A 86 11.31 13.28 37.85
CA ILE A 86 11.56 11.85 37.74
C ILE A 86 10.67 11.07 38.72
N GLU A 87 10.67 11.45 40.01
CA GLU A 87 9.86 10.77 41.03
C GLU A 87 8.36 10.86 40.71
N SER A 88 7.87 12.05 40.34
CA SER A 88 6.47 12.24 39.92
C SER A 88 6.10 11.39 38.71
N ALA A 89 7.05 11.14 37.79
CA ALA A 89 6.81 10.27 36.64
C ALA A 89 6.69 8.81 37.07
N LEU A 90 7.59 8.36 37.95
CA LEU A 90 7.59 7.00 38.50
C LEU A 90 6.33 6.72 39.33
N GLU A 91 5.82 7.69 40.09
CA GLU A 91 4.55 7.59 40.80
C GLU A 91 3.36 7.34 39.84
N ALA A 92 3.34 8.02 38.69
CA ALA A 92 2.30 7.85 37.67
C ALA A 92 2.42 6.52 36.88
N LYS A 93 3.62 5.92 36.84
CA LYS A 93 3.97 4.79 35.96
C LYS A 93 3.01 3.62 36.11
N LYS A 94 2.74 3.17 37.35
CA LYS A 94 1.95 1.96 37.57
C LYS A 94 0.52 2.09 37.07
N LYS A 95 -0.08 3.26 37.26
CA LYS A 95 -1.44 3.52 36.76
C LYS A 95 -1.45 3.62 35.24
N TRP A 96 -0.45 4.28 34.66
CA TRP A 96 -0.38 4.49 33.22
C TRP A 96 -0.13 3.22 32.42
N GLU A 97 0.80 2.36 32.86
CA GLU A 97 1.10 1.10 32.17
C GLU A 97 -0.11 0.14 32.15
N ASN A 98 -0.94 0.18 33.19
CA ASN A 98 -2.17 -0.62 33.31
C ASN A 98 -3.38 0.00 32.61
N THR A 99 -3.29 1.25 32.15
CA THR A 99 -4.35 1.88 31.35
C THR A 99 -4.48 1.13 30.02
N PRO A 100 -5.67 0.71 29.58
CA PRO A 100 -5.83 0.00 28.31
C PRO A 100 -5.24 0.76 27.12
N PHE A 101 -4.67 0.01 26.16
CA PHE A 101 -4.06 0.60 24.96
C PHE A 101 -5.01 1.55 24.22
N VAL A 102 -6.28 1.17 24.07
CA VAL A 102 -7.29 1.98 23.36
C VAL A 102 -7.53 3.33 24.03
N ASP A 103 -7.46 3.40 25.36
CA ASP A 103 -7.64 4.64 26.12
C ASP A 103 -6.39 5.52 26.00
N ARG A 104 -5.20 4.92 25.96
CA ARG A 104 -3.97 5.65 25.66
C ARG A 104 -3.98 6.20 24.23
N ALA A 105 -4.40 5.39 23.26
CA ALA A 105 -4.49 5.78 21.86
C ALA A 105 -5.51 6.92 21.63
N ALA A 106 -6.65 6.91 22.33
CA ALA A 106 -7.66 7.95 22.25
C ALA A 106 -7.10 9.36 22.57
N ILE A 107 -6.17 9.45 23.52
CA ILE A 107 -5.50 10.71 23.87
C ILE A 107 -4.70 11.25 22.69
N PHE A 108 -3.86 10.43 22.05
CA PHE A 108 -3.04 10.89 20.93
C PHE A 108 -3.87 11.13 19.66
N LEU A 109 -4.90 10.33 19.41
CA LEU A 109 -5.86 10.61 18.32
C LEU A 109 -6.56 11.96 18.52
N ARG A 110 -6.99 12.28 19.75
CA ARG A 110 -7.55 13.60 20.08
C ARG A 110 -6.51 14.71 19.97
N ALA A 111 -5.26 14.46 20.38
CA ALA A 111 -4.18 15.43 20.21
C ALA A 111 -3.94 15.75 18.72
N ALA A 112 -4.01 14.76 17.83
CA ALA A 112 -3.93 15.00 16.39
C ALA A 112 -5.04 15.95 15.90
N GLU A 113 -6.29 15.74 16.31
CA GLU A 113 -7.41 16.64 15.92
C GLU A 113 -7.29 18.05 16.54
N LEU A 114 -6.70 18.17 17.73
CA LEU A 114 -6.39 19.47 18.34
C LEU A 114 -5.30 20.21 17.56
N VAL A 115 -4.27 19.50 17.09
CA VAL A 115 -3.21 20.04 16.23
C VAL A 115 -3.79 20.53 14.90
N THR A 116 -4.64 19.74 14.25
CA THR A 116 -5.13 20.04 12.90
C THR A 116 -6.27 21.06 12.87
N GLY A 117 -7.02 21.19 13.97
CA GLY A 117 -8.08 22.17 14.16
C GLY A 117 -7.65 23.35 15.03
N LYS A 118 -7.99 23.27 16.33
CA LYS A 118 -7.92 24.41 17.28
C LYS A 118 -6.56 25.09 17.34
N TYR A 119 -5.48 24.33 17.30
CA TYR A 119 -4.12 24.84 17.53
C TYR A 119 -3.29 25.03 16.27
N ARG A 120 -3.80 24.67 15.08
CA ARG A 120 -3.01 24.61 13.83
C ARG A 120 -2.25 25.90 13.56
N HIS A 121 -2.98 27.01 13.51
CA HIS A 121 -2.41 28.31 13.15
C HIS A 121 -1.51 28.89 14.25
N GLU A 122 -1.78 28.59 15.52
CA GLU A 122 -0.93 29.02 16.64
C GLU A 122 0.40 28.25 16.65
N LEU A 123 0.39 26.94 16.41
CA LEU A 123 1.60 26.12 16.26
C LEU A 123 2.45 26.56 15.08
N ILE A 124 1.82 26.83 13.93
CA ILE A 124 2.50 27.34 12.73
C ILE A 124 3.12 28.70 13.04
N ALA A 125 2.37 29.65 13.61
CA ALA A 125 2.88 30.97 13.95
C ALA A 125 4.05 30.92 14.95
N ALA A 126 3.94 30.09 15.99
CA ALA A 126 5.00 29.87 16.97
C ALA A 126 6.27 29.30 16.34
N THR A 127 6.10 28.35 15.43
CA THR A 127 7.22 27.70 14.72
C THR A 127 7.86 28.65 13.70
N MET A 128 7.07 29.46 12.99
CA MET A 128 7.60 30.48 12.07
C MET A 128 8.46 31.51 12.81
N LEU A 129 7.92 32.12 13.87
CA LEU A 129 8.60 33.17 14.63
C LEU A 129 9.78 32.62 15.46
N GLY A 130 9.57 31.53 16.20
CA GLY A 130 10.57 31.01 17.12
C GLY A 130 11.71 30.25 16.45
N GLN A 131 11.43 29.59 15.31
CA GLN A 131 12.40 28.72 14.63
C GLN A 131 12.86 29.25 13.27
N GLY A 132 12.31 30.36 12.77
CA GLY A 132 12.72 30.97 11.49
C GLY A 132 12.22 30.24 10.25
N LYS A 133 11.09 29.54 10.36
CA LYS A 133 10.47 28.80 9.24
C LYS A 133 9.55 29.71 8.43
N ASN A 134 9.54 29.55 7.10
CA ASN A 134 8.41 30.07 6.32
C ASN A 134 7.14 29.25 6.56
N VAL A 135 5.99 29.74 6.10
CA VAL A 135 4.69 29.11 6.38
C VAL A 135 4.61 27.66 5.89
N TRP A 136 5.18 27.34 4.72
CA TRP A 136 5.18 25.98 4.19
C TRP A 136 6.02 25.03 5.05
N GLN A 137 7.21 25.47 5.48
CA GLN A 137 8.08 24.66 6.33
C GLN A 137 7.49 24.46 7.74
N ALA A 138 6.72 25.43 8.24
CA ALA A 138 6.02 25.31 9.51
C ALA A 138 4.77 24.42 9.42
N GLU A 139 4.03 24.48 8.31
CA GLU A 139 2.86 23.62 8.04
C GLU A 139 3.24 22.14 8.01
N ILE A 140 4.22 21.78 7.18
CA ILE A 140 4.58 20.37 6.99
C ILE A 140 5.18 19.75 8.26
N ASP A 141 5.66 20.57 9.19
CA ASP A 141 6.26 20.18 10.47
C ASP A 141 5.21 20.24 11.61
N ALA A 142 4.91 21.46 12.08
CA ALA A 142 4.19 21.69 13.31
C ALA A 142 2.70 21.34 13.23
N ALA A 143 2.15 21.19 12.03
CA ALA A 143 0.80 20.70 11.82
C ALA A 143 0.79 19.26 11.29
N ALA A 144 1.19 19.05 10.03
CA ALA A 144 0.98 17.78 9.35
C ALA A 144 1.81 16.62 9.95
N GLU A 145 3.14 16.76 10.04
CA GLU A 145 4.00 15.72 10.59
C GLU A 145 3.72 15.45 12.08
N LEU A 146 3.45 16.49 12.88
CA LEU A 146 3.07 16.32 14.28
C LEU A 146 1.75 15.53 14.43
N ALA A 147 0.72 15.87 13.66
CA ALA A 147 -0.56 15.17 13.68
C ALA A 147 -0.39 13.72 13.20
N ASP A 148 0.45 13.49 12.19
CA ASP A 148 0.73 12.17 11.65
C ASP A 148 1.48 11.29 12.66
N PHE A 149 2.45 11.83 13.41
CA PHE A 149 3.08 11.08 14.49
C PHE A 149 2.05 10.65 15.55
N PHE A 150 1.18 11.56 15.99
CA PHE A 150 0.15 11.22 16.97
C PHE A 150 -0.88 10.20 16.45
N ARG A 151 -1.25 10.29 15.17
CA ARG A 151 -2.26 9.42 14.56
C ARG A 151 -1.69 8.06 14.16
N LEU A 152 -0.59 8.04 13.42
CA LEU A 152 -0.04 6.82 12.83
C LEU A 152 0.72 5.98 13.85
N ASN A 153 1.33 6.56 14.90
CA ASN A 153 1.90 5.75 15.99
C ASN A 153 0.83 4.90 16.69
N CYS A 154 -0.42 5.37 16.79
CA CYS A 154 -1.53 4.55 17.30
C CYS A 154 -1.74 3.31 16.42
N ASN A 155 -1.76 3.47 15.10
CA ASN A 155 -1.91 2.35 14.17
C ASN A 155 -0.72 1.38 14.22
N TYR A 156 0.52 1.89 14.25
CA TYR A 156 1.72 1.06 14.38
C TYR A 156 1.82 0.33 15.72
N ALA A 157 1.38 0.96 16.81
CA ALA A 157 1.27 0.30 18.10
C ALA A 157 0.24 -0.84 18.04
N ALA A 158 -0.93 -0.60 17.45
CA ALA A 158 -1.94 -1.64 17.27
C ALA A 158 -1.43 -2.81 16.41
N GLU A 159 -0.72 -2.51 15.32
CA GLU A 159 -0.05 -3.49 14.46
C GLU A 159 0.93 -4.35 15.28
N LEU A 160 1.83 -3.72 16.05
CA LEU A 160 2.81 -4.40 16.89
C LEU A 160 2.16 -5.29 17.95
N LEU A 161 1.15 -4.76 18.67
CA LEU A 161 0.42 -5.49 19.71
C LEU A 161 -0.35 -6.70 19.13
N GLY A 162 -0.79 -6.61 17.88
CA GLY A 162 -1.44 -7.69 17.14
C GLY A 162 -0.52 -8.83 16.72
N ARG A 163 0.82 -8.65 16.76
CA ARG A 163 1.79 -9.71 16.43
C ARG A 163 1.86 -10.76 17.55
N GLN A 164 1.08 -11.83 17.40
CA GLN A 164 1.00 -12.97 18.33
C GLN A 164 1.53 -14.27 17.69
N PRO A 165 1.94 -15.29 18.48
CA PRO A 165 2.36 -16.59 17.95
C PRO A 165 1.25 -17.23 17.11
N THR A 166 1.61 -17.70 15.90
CA THR A 166 0.65 -18.26 14.92
C THR A 166 0.61 -19.79 14.92
N ARG A 167 1.42 -20.44 15.76
CA ARG A 167 1.49 -21.90 15.90
C ARG A 167 1.20 -22.28 17.34
N GLY A 168 0.45 -23.37 17.52
CA GLY A 168 0.12 -23.94 18.82
C GLY A 168 0.34 -25.45 18.84
N THR A 169 0.24 -26.01 20.03
CA THR A 169 0.15 -27.45 20.29
C THR A 169 -1.13 -27.69 21.07
N ASP A 170 -1.79 -28.81 20.85
CA ASP A 170 -3.02 -29.16 21.56
C ASP A 170 -2.80 -29.08 23.09
N GLY A 171 -3.75 -28.48 23.80
CA GLY A 171 -3.66 -28.28 25.25
C GLY A 171 -2.76 -27.13 25.71
N ILE A 172 -2.22 -26.33 24.79
CA ILE A 172 -1.29 -25.23 25.12
C ILE A 172 -1.76 -23.92 24.50
N TRP A 173 -1.77 -22.85 25.29
CA TRP A 173 -1.94 -21.48 24.79
C TRP A 173 -0.70 -20.64 25.02
N THR A 174 -0.17 -20.05 23.95
CA THR A 174 0.94 -19.09 24.02
C THR A 174 0.47 -17.70 23.61
N ARG A 175 0.83 -16.69 24.41
CA ARG A 175 0.53 -15.27 24.14
C ARG A 175 1.73 -14.40 24.46
N VAL A 176 1.89 -13.30 23.73
CA VAL A 176 2.96 -12.32 23.94
C VAL A 176 2.35 -11.02 24.45
N GLU A 177 2.86 -10.57 25.59
CA GLU A 177 2.54 -9.28 26.19
C GLU A 177 3.68 -8.29 25.94
N TYR A 178 3.40 -7.19 25.26
CA TYR A 178 4.35 -6.10 25.04
C TYR A 178 4.29 -5.11 26.20
N ARG A 179 4.99 -5.43 27.30
CA ARG A 179 5.04 -4.56 28.48
C ARG A 179 5.84 -3.28 28.16
N PRO A 180 5.52 -2.11 28.74
CA PRO A 180 6.44 -0.97 28.72
C PRO A 180 7.75 -1.29 29.44
N LEU A 181 8.76 -0.43 29.30
CA LEU A 181 10.00 -0.52 30.05
C LEU A 181 9.73 -0.28 31.56
N GLU A 182 10.55 -0.89 32.42
CA GLU A 182 10.58 -0.60 33.86
C GLU A 182 11.36 0.68 34.11
N GLY A 183 10.74 1.69 34.73
CA GLY A 183 11.34 3.01 34.97
C GLY A 183 10.79 4.10 34.04
N PHE A 184 11.63 5.08 33.71
CA PHE A 184 11.25 6.25 32.88
C PHE A 184 12.12 6.40 31.62
N VAL A 185 11.55 7.05 30.60
CA VAL A 185 12.24 7.38 29.35
C VAL A 185 12.62 8.86 29.34
N TYR A 186 13.87 9.16 28.96
CA TYR A 186 14.34 10.51 28.74
C TYR A 186 14.20 10.89 27.27
N ALA A 187 13.40 11.92 26.97
CA ALA A 187 13.20 12.45 25.64
C ALA A 187 13.94 13.79 25.46
N VAL A 188 14.83 13.87 24.48
CA VAL A 188 15.61 15.08 24.16
C VAL A 188 15.32 15.48 22.72
N SER A 189 14.63 16.61 22.54
CA SER A 189 14.18 17.06 21.22
C SER A 189 14.98 18.26 20.68
N PRO A 190 15.16 18.37 19.36
CA PRO A 190 15.97 19.38 18.69
C PRO A 190 15.14 20.65 18.44
N PHE A 191 15.76 21.65 17.79
CA PHE A 191 15.07 22.89 17.41
C PHE A 191 14.42 22.84 16.03
N ASP A 192 14.89 21.97 15.14
CA ASP A 192 14.64 22.06 13.70
C ASP A 192 13.25 21.60 13.31
N PHE A 193 12.61 20.74 14.10
CA PHE A 193 11.23 20.30 13.92
C PHE A 193 10.45 20.26 15.23
N THR A 194 9.30 20.94 15.25
CA THR A 194 8.33 20.89 16.35
C THR A 194 7.70 19.49 16.47
N ALA A 195 7.45 18.83 15.34
CA ALA A 195 6.92 17.48 15.26
C ALA A 195 7.77 16.44 15.99
N LEU A 196 9.10 16.58 15.93
CA LEU A 196 10.02 15.64 16.57
C LEU A 196 9.92 15.68 18.10
N GLY A 197 9.59 16.83 18.71
CA GLY A 197 9.23 16.90 20.13
C GLY A 197 8.02 16.02 20.46
N GLY A 198 6.95 16.13 19.67
CA GLY A 198 5.75 15.30 19.83
C GLY A 198 6.00 13.81 19.57
N SER A 199 6.83 13.48 18.57
CA SER A 199 7.20 12.10 18.24
C SER A 199 7.97 11.42 19.37
N LEU A 200 9.00 12.10 19.90
CA LEU A 200 9.87 11.56 20.95
C LEU A 200 9.12 11.26 22.25
N VAL A 201 8.03 12.00 22.50
CA VAL A 201 7.14 11.81 23.65
C VAL A 201 6.06 10.77 23.38
N SER A 202 5.35 10.90 22.25
CA SER A 202 4.16 10.07 21.97
C SER A 202 4.49 8.60 21.82
N GLY A 203 5.60 8.23 21.18
CA GLY A 203 5.98 6.83 21.00
C GLY A 203 6.10 6.06 22.33
N PRO A 204 7.02 6.45 23.23
CA PRO A 204 7.15 5.82 24.54
C PRO A 204 5.87 5.90 25.39
N ALA A 205 5.23 7.07 25.45
CA ALA A 205 4.05 7.26 26.28
C ALA A 205 2.86 6.40 25.83
N LEU A 206 2.62 6.28 24.52
CA LEU A 206 1.60 5.39 23.94
C LEU A 206 1.82 3.92 24.31
N MET A 207 3.09 3.48 24.36
CA MET A 207 3.44 2.11 24.76
C MET A 207 3.34 1.87 26.28
N GLY A 208 2.96 2.87 27.07
CA GLY A 208 2.73 2.76 28.52
C GLY A 208 3.94 3.18 29.38
N ASN A 209 4.92 3.88 28.80
CA ASN A 209 6.04 4.46 29.53
C ASN A 209 5.68 5.84 30.08
N VAL A 210 6.45 6.32 31.05
CA VAL A 210 6.43 7.71 31.51
C VAL A 210 7.69 8.41 31.01
N VAL A 211 7.58 9.70 30.73
CA VAL A 211 8.57 10.45 29.96
C VAL A 211 9.00 11.73 30.67
N LEU A 212 10.31 11.93 30.77
CA LEU A 212 10.91 13.21 31.11
C LEU A 212 11.32 13.89 29.80
N TRP A 213 10.64 14.97 29.41
CA TRP A 213 10.91 15.66 28.14
C TRP A 213 11.71 16.94 28.37
N LYS A 214 12.93 16.97 27.83
CA LYS A 214 13.80 18.15 27.77
C LYS A 214 13.82 18.72 26.34
N PRO A 215 13.00 19.74 26.04
CA PRO A 215 12.97 20.38 24.73
C PRO A 215 14.21 21.25 24.46
N SER A 216 14.44 21.56 23.18
CA SER A 216 15.45 22.55 22.78
C SER A 216 15.03 23.96 23.23
N PRO A 217 15.97 24.77 23.75
CA PRO A 217 15.75 26.19 24.00
C PRO A 217 15.19 26.97 22.79
N HIS A 218 15.51 26.53 21.57
CA HIS A 218 15.18 27.23 20.33
C HIS A 218 13.88 26.74 19.67
N SER A 219 13.15 25.83 20.32
CA SER A 219 11.78 25.43 19.94
C SER A 219 10.85 25.40 21.17
N ILE A 220 11.22 26.10 22.24
CA ILE A 220 10.63 25.90 23.57
C ILE A 220 9.17 26.30 23.64
N TYR A 221 8.80 27.44 23.06
CA TYR A 221 7.40 27.90 23.09
C TYR A 221 6.49 26.97 22.28
N ALA A 222 6.90 26.59 21.06
CA ALA A 222 6.17 25.61 20.26
C ALA A 222 6.04 24.26 21.00
N SER A 223 7.11 23.81 21.67
CA SER A 223 7.09 22.62 22.53
C SER A 223 6.11 22.73 23.70
N SER A 224 6.00 23.93 24.31
CA SER A 224 5.03 24.18 25.39
C SER A 224 3.58 24.09 24.89
N LEU A 225 3.31 24.50 23.64
CA LEU A 225 2.00 24.32 23.01
C LEU A 225 1.70 22.84 22.75
N VAL A 226 2.69 22.06 22.28
CA VAL A 226 2.53 20.60 22.14
C VAL A 226 2.20 19.96 23.49
N TYR A 227 2.89 20.34 24.57
CA TYR A 227 2.58 19.86 25.91
C TYR A 227 1.15 20.25 26.36
N LYS A 228 0.75 21.51 26.12
CA LYS A 228 -0.61 22.01 26.39
C LYS A 228 -1.68 21.20 25.64
N ILE A 229 -1.41 20.86 24.38
CA ILE A 229 -2.30 20.03 23.55
C ILE A 229 -2.44 18.63 24.15
N LEU A 230 -1.33 17.98 24.55
CA LEU A 230 -1.38 16.67 25.20
C LEU A 230 -2.20 16.71 26.48
N LYS A 231 -2.02 17.74 27.31
CA LYS A 231 -2.81 17.95 28.54
C LYS A 231 -4.30 18.15 28.23
N GLU A 232 -4.64 18.96 27.24
CA GLU A 232 -6.04 19.17 26.82
C GLU A 232 -6.67 17.90 26.21
N ALA A 233 -5.88 17.11 25.50
CA ALA A 233 -6.31 15.83 24.93
C ALA A 233 -6.65 14.78 25.99
N GLY A 234 -6.15 14.95 27.22
CA GLY A 234 -6.45 14.09 28.36
C GLY A 234 -5.24 13.30 28.88
N LEU A 235 -4.01 13.67 28.52
CA LEU A 235 -2.81 13.06 29.06
C LEU A 235 -2.82 13.17 30.60
N PRO A 236 -2.73 12.05 31.35
CA PRO A 236 -2.73 12.10 32.80
C PRO A 236 -1.52 12.86 33.36
N LYS A 237 -1.71 13.51 34.51
CA LYS A 237 -0.63 14.15 35.26
C LYS A 237 0.48 13.14 35.55
N GLY A 238 1.72 13.57 35.41
CA GLY A 238 2.91 12.76 35.67
C GLY A 238 3.35 11.83 34.53
N VAL A 239 2.52 11.59 33.51
CA VAL A 239 2.92 10.71 32.39
C VAL A 239 4.02 11.34 31.53
N VAL A 240 3.90 12.64 31.29
CA VAL A 240 4.95 13.43 30.64
C VAL A 240 5.26 14.63 31.52
N GLN A 241 6.54 14.79 31.85
CA GLN A 241 7.06 15.95 32.56
C GLN A 241 7.74 16.87 31.55
N PHE A 242 7.40 18.15 31.57
CA PHE A 242 7.98 19.14 30.67
C PHE A 242 9.05 19.92 31.41
N VAL A 243 10.32 19.61 31.10
CA VAL A 243 11.48 20.02 31.90
C VAL A 243 12.47 20.80 31.03
N PRO A 244 12.14 22.04 30.65
CA PRO A 244 13.14 22.94 30.09
C PRO A 244 14.23 23.21 31.13
N GLY A 245 15.47 23.21 30.70
CA GLY A 245 16.61 23.31 31.60
C GLY A 245 17.93 23.22 30.86
N ASP A 246 19.00 23.47 31.61
CA ASP A 246 20.36 23.25 31.13
C ASP A 246 20.53 21.80 30.67
N ALA A 247 21.09 21.61 29.48
CA ALA A 247 21.16 20.29 28.88
C ALA A 247 22.06 19.34 29.69
N GLN A 248 23.15 19.85 30.24
CA GLN A 248 24.09 19.07 31.03
C GLN A 248 23.50 18.73 32.38
N GLU A 249 22.97 19.71 33.11
CA GLU A 249 22.40 19.47 34.44
C GLU A 249 21.22 18.49 34.41
N VAL A 250 20.29 18.64 33.46
CA VAL A 250 19.17 17.70 33.32
C VAL A 250 19.67 16.30 32.98
N THR A 251 20.63 16.18 32.05
CA THR A 251 21.18 14.87 31.65
C THR A 251 21.95 14.21 32.79
N ASP A 252 22.69 14.97 33.59
CA ASP A 252 23.46 14.47 34.72
C ASP A 252 22.55 13.83 35.77
N GLU A 253 21.45 14.50 36.13
CA GLU A 253 20.45 13.95 37.06
C GLU A 253 19.74 12.71 36.49
N VAL A 254 19.40 12.71 35.20
CA VAL A 254 18.80 11.55 34.53
C VAL A 254 19.73 10.34 34.56
N LEU A 255 20.99 10.52 34.15
CA LEU A 255 21.94 9.41 34.02
C LEU A 255 22.46 8.90 35.36
N ALA A 256 22.32 9.67 36.44
CA ALA A 256 22.58 9.23 37.80
C ALA A 256 21.44 8.38 38.38
N HIS A 257 20.24 8.39 37.78
CA HIS A 257 19.06 7.78 38.36
C HIS A 257 18.95 6.27 38.05
N ARG A 258 18.72 5.45 39.09
CA ARG A 258 18.65 3.97 38.97
C ARG A 258 17.53 3.47 38.05
N GLU A 259 16.40 4.18 38.03
CA GLU A 259 15.22 3.83 37.22
C GLU A 259 15.24 4.44 35.81
N PHE A 260 16.39 4.96 35.34
CA PHE A 260 16.55 5.37 33.95
C PHE A 260 16.48 4.15 33.02
N ALA A 261 15.47 4.12 32.14
CA ALA A 261 15.13 2.93 31.35
C ALA A 261 15.39 3.09 29.85
N GLY A 262 15.48 4.32 29.35
CA GLY A 262 15.77 4.56 27.95
C GLY A 262 15.93 6.01 27.56
N LEU A 263 16.65 6.23 26.48
CA LEU A 263 16.86 7.51 25.82
C LEU A 263 16.14 7.49 24.47
N ASN A 264 15.33 8.51 24.22
CA ASN A 264 14.79 8.83 22.90
C ASN A 264 15.32 10.20 22.48
N PHE A 265 16.29 10.22 21.58
CA PHE A 265 17.10 11.39 21.29
C PHE A 265 17.01 11.81 19.84
N VAL A 266 16.87 13.12 19.59
CA VAL A 266 17.24 13.71 18.31
C VAL A 266 18.13 14.93 18.55
N GLY A 267 19.27 14.99 17.87
CA GLY A 267 20.23 16.08 18.00
C GLY A 267 21.57 15.77 17.32
N SER A 268 22.63 16.51 17.66
CA SER A 268 23.94 16.30 17.02
C SER A 268 24.54 14.92 17.35
N SER A 269 25.28 14.33 16.40
CA SER A 269 25.95 13.05 16.62
C SER A 269 26.95 13.06 17.78
N ASP A 270 27.66 14.17 18.03
CA ASP A 270 28.65 14.25 19.11
C ASP A 270 28.01 14.24 20.50
N VAL A 271 26.91 14.99 20.68
CA VAL A 271 26.12 14.93 21.92
C VAL A 271 25.56 13.52 22.12
N PHE A 272 25.03 12.88 21.08
CA PHE A 272 24.52 11.52 21.18
C PHE A 272 25.60 10.52 21.59
N ARG A 273 26.79 10.57 20.96
CA ARG A 273 27.94 9.70 21.33
C ARG A 273 28.36 9.90 22.78
N SER A 274 28.41 11.16 23.23
CA SER A 274 28.75 11.49 24.62
C SER A 274 27.74 10.86 25.60
N ILE A 275 26.44 11.07 25.38
CA ILE A 275 25.39 10.49 26.23
C ILE A 275 25.43 8.95 26.15
N TYR A 276 25.54 8.37 24.97
CA TYR A 276 25.62 6.92 24.77
C TYR A 276 26.80 6.30 25.52
N GLY A 277 27.99 6.94 25.45
CA GLY A 277 29.17 6.52 26.18
C GLY A 277 28.98 6.58 27.70
N ARG A 278 28.37 7.65 28.20
CA ARG A 278 28.03 7.80 29.62
C ARG A 278 27.02 6.76 30.10
N ILE A 279 26.03 6.40 29.28
CA ILE A 279 25.10 5.29 29.55
C ILE A 279 25.88 3.98 29.65
N GLY A 280 26.83 3.73 28.74
CA GLY A 280 27.73 2.57 28.80
C GLY A 280 28.54 2.49 30.10
N GLN A 281 29.04 3.62 30.58
CA GLN A 281 29.71 3.71 31.88
C GLN A 281 28.77 3.43 33.05
N GLY A 282 27.54 3.98 33.02
CA GLY A 282 26.52 3.69 34.02
C GLY A 282 26.13 2.21 34.07
N ILE A 283 26.06 1.55 32.92
CA ILE A 283 25.86 0.08 32.82
C ILE A 283 27.02 -0.66 33.48
N ALA A 284 28.28 -0.30 33.15
CA ALA A 284 29.47 -0.92 33.73
C ALA A 284 29.51 -0.75 35.27
N ASN A 285 29.04 0.40 35.77
CA ASN A 285 28.95 0.72 37.18
C ASN A 285 27.71 0.12 37.89
N LYS A 286 26.86 -0.63 37.18
CA LYS A 286 25.59 -1.18 37.70
C LYS A 286 24.66 -0.10 38.28
N THR A 287 24.69 1.10 37.72
CA THR A 287 23.84 2.23 38.15
C THR A 287 22.36 1.94 37.90
N TYR A 288 22.02 1.35 36.75
CA TYR A 288 20.65 1.17 36.29
C TYR A 288 20.06 -0.18 36.70
N ARG A 289 18.74 -0.22 36.90
CA ARG A 289 18.00 -1.46 37.16
C ARG A 289 18.08 -2.44 35.98
N GLU A 290 17.89 -1.95 34.77
CA GLU A 290 17.97 -2.71 33.51
C GLU A 290 18.94 -2.01 32.54
N PHE A 291 19.27 -2.65 31.42
CA PHE A 291 20.04 -2.01 30.35
C PHE A 291 19.18 -0.95 29.64
N PRO A 292 19.51 0.36 29.72
CA PRO A 292 18.68 1.37 29.12
C PRO A 292 18.60 1.23 27.60
N ARG A 293 17.39 1.38 27.04
CA ARG A 293 17.16 1.35 25.59
C ARG A 293 17.58 2.69 24.99
N VAL A 294 18.58 2.69 24.13
CA VAL A 294 19.04 3.91 23.48
C VAL A 294 18.56 3.95 22.04
N VAL A 295 17.78 4.98 21.72
CA VAL A 295 17.25 5.29 20.39
C VAL A 295 17.70 6.71 20.05
N GLY A 296 18.30 6.89 18.88
CA GLY A 296 18.81 8.18 18.47
C GLY A 296 18.79 8.37 16.97
N GLU A 297 18.20 9.47 16.52
CA GLU A 297 18.40 9.99 15.17
C GLU A 297 19.26 11.25 15.27
N THR A 298 20.26 11.38 14.39
CA THR A 298 21.26 12.44 14.52
C THR A 298 21.55 13.12 13.17
N SER A 299 22.67 13.82 13.12
CA SER A 299 23.20 14.56 11.98
C SER A 299 23.25 13.78 10.66
N GLY A 300 23.26 14.52 9.55
CA GLY A 300 23.39 13.99 8.20
C GLY A 300 24.34 14.81 7.32
N LYS A 301 24.98 14.15 6.35
CA LYS A 301 25.78 14.81 5.31
C LYS A 301 25.35 14.31 3.93
N ASN A 302 24.16 14.74 3.56
CA ASN A 302 23.35 14.12 2.50
C ASN A 302 23.79 14.54 1.11
N PHE A 303 23.64 13.63 0.15
CA PHE A 303 24.16 13.81 -1.21
C PHE A 303 23.09 13.73 -2.29
N HIS A 304 23.29 14.50 -3.36
CA HIS A 304 22.71 14.23 -4.68
C HIS A 304 23.81 13.73 -5.61
N LEU A 305 23.57 12.62 -6.32
CA LEU A 305 24.43 12.12 -7.37
C LEU A 305 23.65 12.16 -8.69
N VAL A 306 24.19 12.85 -9.68
CA VAL A 306 23.53 13.03 -10.99
C VAL A 306 24.22 12.13 -12.00
N HIS A 307 23.46 11.30 -12.70
CA HIS A 307 23.94 10.46 -13.81
C HIS A 307 23.79 11.23 -15.14
N PRO A 308 24.59 10.95 -16.20
CA PRO A 308 24.46 11.63 -17.51
C PRO A 308 23.05 11.58 -18.13
N SER A 309 22.27 10.54 -17.81
CA SER A 309 20.89 10.36 -18.28
C SER A 309 19.82 11.07 -17.44
N ALA A 310 20.22 11.91 -16.47
CA ALA A 310 19.29 12.64 -15.62
C ALA A 310 18.51 13.73 -16.37
N ASP A 311 17.29 13.99 -15.90
CA ASP A 311 16.60 15.26 -16.12
C ASP A 311 17.26 16.33 -15.25
N ILE A 312 18.05 17.21 -15.88
CA ILE A 312 18.83 18.23 -15.20
C ILE A 312 17.95 19.33 -14.61
N ALA A 313 16.87 19.73 -15.28
CA ALA A 313 15.97 20.76 -14.78
C ALA A 313 15.27 20.31 -13.48
N SER A 314 14.83 19.05 -13.46
CA SER A 314 14.29 18.42 -12.26
C SER A 314 15.34 18.30 -11.15
N ALA A 315 16.55 17.79 -11.48
CA ALA A 315 17.64 17.64 -10.53
C ALA A 315 18.06 18.98 -9.89
N VAL A 316 18.12 20.06 -10.67
CA VAL A 316 18.39 21.43 -10.19
C VAL A 316 17.30 21.87 -9.20
N SER A 317 16.03 21.75 -9.58
CA SER A 317 14.89 22.17 -8.73
C SER A 317 14.85 21.41 -7.41
N HIS A 318 15.10 20.10 -7.46
CA HIS A 318 15.20 19.26 -6.26
C HIS A 318 16.43 19.59 -5.41
N THR A 319 17.57 19.92 -6.02
CA THR A 319 18.78 20.33 -5.30
C THR A 319 18.59 21.65 -4.58
N ILE A 320 17.98 22.65 -5.24
CA ILE A 320 17.66 23.94 -4.62
C ILE A 320 16.77 23.73 -3.39
N ARG A 321 15.67 22.98 -3.55
CA ARG A 321 14.77 22.68 -2.42
C ARG A 321 15.47 21.86 -1.34
N GLY A 322 16.24 20.85 -1.71
CA GLY A 322 16.94 19.97 -0.78
C GLY A 322 18.01 20.68 0.05
N ALA A 323 18.73 21.63 -0.55
CA ALA A 323 19.82 22.35 0.10
C ALA A 323 19.36 23.59 0.89
N PHE A 324 18.31 24.28 0.43
CA PHE A 324 18.01 25.64 0.89
C PHE A 324 16.64 25.81 1.55
N GLU A 325 15.71 24.86 1.42
CA GLU A 325 14.49 24.89 2.25
C GLU A 325 14.87 24.89 3.74
N TYR A 326 14.24 25.78 4.51
CA TYR A 326 14.57 25.99 5.93
C TYR A 326 16.06 26.27 6.16
N GLN A 327 16.68 27.02 5.25
CA GLN A 327 18.09 27.43 5.30
C GLN A 327 19.06 26.26 5.43
N GLY A 328 18.71 25.07 4.93
CA GLY A 328 19.52 23.86 5.07
C GLY A 328 19.60 23.30 6.49
N GLN A 329 18.75 23.78 7.41
CA GLN A 329 18.70 23.35 8.81
C GLN A 329 17.77 22.14 8.98
N LYS A 330 18.00 21.12 8.17
CA LYS A 330 17.35 19.82 8.28
C LYS A 330 18.44 18.77 8.36
N CYS A 331 18.28 17.76 9.22
CA CYS A 331 19.17 16.61 9.25
C CYS A 331 19.36 15.97 7.86
N SER A 332 18.31 16.03 7.02
CA SER A 332 18.24 15.49 5.66
C SER A 332 18.60 16.47 4.53
N ALA A 333 19.02 17.71 4.85
CA ALA A 333 19.35 18.72 3.85
C ALA A 333 20.48 18.28 2.91
N THR A 334 20.31 18.49 1.61
CA THR A 334 21.33 18.19 0.60
C THR A 334 22.50 19.15 0.79
N SER A 335 23.71 18.62 0.97
CA SER A 335 24.90 19.46 1.18
C SER A 335 26.08 19.08 0.31
N ARG A 336 25.97 18.00 -0.48
CA ARG A 336 26.98 17.54 -1.43
C ARG A 336 26.33 17.15 -2.74
N VAL A 337 26.91 17.57 -3.87
CA VAL A 337 26.43 17.19 -5.20
C VAL A 337 27.57 16.63 -6.03
N TYR A 338 27.31 15.53 -6.72
CA TYR A 338 28.25 14.91 -7.65
C TYR A 338 27.65 14.97 -9.06
N LEU A 339 28.34 15.66 -9.97
CA LEU A 339 27.83 16.01 -11.30
C LEU A 339 28.68 15.37 -12.42
N PRO A 340 28.07 14.80 -13.48
CA PRO A 340 28.82 14.28 -14.60
C PRO A 340 29.32 15.43 -15.48
N ALA A 341 30.56 15.34 -15.97
CA ALA A 341 31.19 16.37 -16.79
C ALA A 341 30.34 16.76 -18.00
N SER A 342 29.70 15.80 -18.68
CA SER A 342 28.87 16.06 -19.87
C SER A 342 27.64 16.93 -19.62
N ARG A 343 27.16 17.00 -18.37
CA ARG A 343 25.96 17.78 -17.98
C ARG A 343 26.26 18.86 -16.94
N ALA A 344 27.53 19.07 -16.59
CA ALA A 344 27.92 19.96 -15.50
C ALA A 344 27.56 21.44 -15.79
N GLU A 345 27.81 21.92 -17.01
CA GLU A 345 27.51 23.31 -17.38
C GLU A 345 26.00 23.60 -17.31
N GLU A 346 25.18 22.72 -17.88
CA GLU A 346 23.72 22.81 -17.85
C GLU A 346 23.20 22.86 -16.42
N PHE A 347 23.67 21.96 -15.55
CA PHE A 347 23.27 21.91 -14.15
C PHE A 347 23.73 23.14 -13.37
N ILE A 348 25.00 23.54 -13.49
CA ILE A 348 25.57 24.67 -12.74
C ILE A 348 24.90 25.98 -13.16
N SER A 349 24.64 26.17 -14.46
CA SER A 349 23.93 27.35 -14.97
C SER A 349 22.51 27.43 -14.40
N GLY A 350 21.75 26.32 -14.48
CA GLY A 350 20.41 26.24 -13.91
C GLY A 350 20.39 26.46 -12.39
N LEU A 351 21.36 25.87 -11.68
CA LEU A 351 21.49 26.02 -10.23
C LEU A 351 21.78 27.47 -9.84
N LYS A 352 22.74 28.13 -10.49
CA LYS A 352 23.05 29.55 -10.23
C LYS A 352 21.83 30.43 -10.45
N ALA A 353 21.19 30.31 -11.62
CA ALA A 353 20.01 31.10 -11.97
C ALA A 353 18.83 30.85 -11.02
N GLY A 354 18.67 29.62 -10.52
CA GLY A 354 17.66 29.29 -9.53
C GLY A 354 17.98 29.83 -8.13
N VAL A 355 19.25 29.76 -7.71
CA VAL A 355 19.71 30.28 -6.42
C VAL A 355 19.63 31.80 -6.35
N GLU A 356 19.96 32.51 -7.43
CA GLU A 356 19.84 33.97 -7.51
C GLU A 356 18.39 34.47 -7.37
N LYS A 357 17.40 33.61 -7.65
CA LYS A 357 15.95 33.90 -7.46
C LYS A 357 15.47 33.66 -6.03
N ILE A 358 16.29 33.09 -5.14
CA ILE A 358 15.89 32.83 -3.76
C ILE A 358 15.72 34.15 -3.01
N THR A 359 14.48 34.42 -2.60
CA THR A 359 14.12 35.52 -1.71
C THR A 359 14.40 35.12 -0.26
N ILE A 360 14.94 36.07 0.52
CA ILE A 360 15.25 35.89 1.94
C ILE A 360 14.62 37.02 2.73
N GLY A 361 13.90 36.71 3.80
CA GLY A 361 13.17 37.70 4.57
C GLY A 361 12.68 37.20 5.93
N SER A 362 11.97 38.09 6.63
CA SER A 362 11.30 37.79 7.87
C SER A 362 10.10 36.85 7.61
N PRO A 363 9.96 35.73 8.34
CA PRO A 363 8.85 34.80 8.17
C PRO A 363 7.45 35.41 8.23
N GLU A 364 7.28 36.47 9.01
CA GLU A 364 5.99 37.12 9.28
C GLU A 364 5.73 38.37 8.45
N LYS A 365 6.79 39.03 7.94
CA LYS A 365 6.67 40.23 7.10
C LYS A 365 6.74 39.90 5.61
N ASP A 366 7.57 38.93 5.25
CA ASP A 366 7.93 38.61 3.86
C ASP A 366 7.46 37.18 3.52
N PHE A 367 6.15 36.98 3.42
CA PHE A 367 5.56 35.64 3.19
C PHE A 367 6.00 34.97 1.86
N GLU A 368 6.45 35.76 0.90
CA GLU A 368 7.04 35.31 -0.36
C GLU A 368 8.51 34.87 -0.23
N ALA A 369 9.14 35.09 0.93
CA ALA A 369 10.51 34.66 1.18
C ALA A 369 10.61 33.13 1.17
N PHE A 370 11.46 32.60 0.29
CA PHE A 370 11.77 31.18 0.25
C PHE A 370 12.59 30.75 1.47
N MET A 371 13.49 31.62 1.94
CA MET A 371 14.32 31.40 3.13
C MET A 371 14.11 32.50 4.17
N GLY A 372 14.22 32.11 5.43
CA GLY A 372 14.34 32.99 6.59
C GLY A 372 15.77 33.02 7.16
N PRO A 373 15.92 33.38 8.44
CA PRO A 373 17.19 33.35 9.17
C PRO A 373 17.59 31.93 9.61
N VAL A 374 18.87 31.72 9.92
CA VAL A 374 19.31 30.54 10.69
C VAL A 374 18.95 30.70 12.18
N ILE A 375 18.91 29.60 12.93
CA ILE A 375 18.18 29.53 14.20
C ILE A 375 18.72 30.46 15.31
N HIS A 376 20.04 30.61 15.45
CA HIS A 376 20.67 31.34 16.55
C HIS A 376 22.11 31.73 16.23
N ARG A 377 22.67 32.61 17.08
CA ARG A 377 24.06 33.12 17.01
C ARG A 377 25.11 32.03 16.75
N ALA A 378 25.14 30.97 17.55
CA ALA A 378 26.16 29.93 17.38
C ALA A 378 26.09 29.19 16.01
N SER A 379 24.90 29.01 15.44
CA SER A 379 24.74 28.46 14.08
C SER A 379 25.19 29.46 13.04
N PHE A 380 24.84 30.74 13.20
CA PHE A 380 25.32 31.81 12.33
C PHE A 380 26.85 31.88 12.31
N ASP A 381 27.49 31.93 13.48
CA ASP A 381 28.94 32.04 13.60
C ASP A 381 29.66 30.81 13.01
N LYS A 382 29.13 29.60 13.24
CA LYS A 382 29.63 28.38 12.62
C LYS A 382 29.56 28.44 11.09
N ILE A 383 28.41 28.81 10.54
CA ILE A 383 28.20 28.86 9.09
C ILE A 383 29.05 29.97 8.46
N LYS A 384 29.10 31.14 9.10
CA LYS A 384 29.98 32.26 8.73
C LYS A 384 31.44 31.80 8.65
N SER A 385 31.96 31.13 9.69
CA SER A 385 33.33 30.62 9.70
C SER A 385 33.60 29.65 8.54
N ILE A 386 32.63 28.82 8.17
CA ILE A 386 32.73 27.90 7.03
C ILE A 386 32.76 28.66 5.70
N ILE A 387 31.94 29.70 5.55
CA ILE A 387 31.91 30.57 4.36
C ILE A 387 33.21 31.38 4.24
N ASP A 388 33.70 31.96 5.33
CA ASP A 388 34.95 32.72 5.36
C ASP A 388 36.15 31.84 4.96
N ALA A 389 36.23 30.64 5.52
CA ALA A 389 37.25 29.66 5.13
C ALA A 389 37.10 29.25 3.66
N GLY A 390 35.87 28.96 3.20
CA GLY A 390 35.63 28.54 1.82
C GLY A 390 35.90 29.62 0.79
N ASN A 391 35.66 30.89 1.11
CA ASN A 391 35.98 32.02 0.24
C ASN A 391 37.50 32.26 0.09
N GLY A 392 38.29 31.86 1.09
CA GLY A 392 39.75 31.95 1.08
C GLY A 392 40.47 30.73 0.50
N ASP A 393 39.76 29.61 0.30
CA ASP A 393 40.35 28.35 -0.17
C ASP A 393 40.45 28.31 -1.70
N LYS A 394 41.68 28.17 -2.22
CA LYS A 394 41.95 28.13 -3.66
C LYS A 394 41.47 26.85 -4.35
N SER A 395 41.21 25.78 -3.59
CA SER A 395 40.65 24.52 -4.11
C SER A 395 39.13 24.57 -4.27
N LEU A 396 38.51 25.68 -3.86
CA LEU A 396 37.09 25.96 -4.03
C LEU A 396 36.87 27.14 -4.97
N LYS A 397 35.94 26.94 -5.90
CA LYS A 397 35.39 28.00 -6.73
C LYS A 397 34.01 28.38 -6.21
N LEU A 398 33.87 29.59 -5.67
CA LEU A 398 32.56 30.14 -5.31
C LEU A 398 31.71 30.34 -6.58
N LEU A 399 30.58 29.65 -6.66
CA LEU A 399 29.68 29.70 -7.81
C LEU A 399 28.61 30.78 -7.66
N VAL A 400 28.04 30.91 -6.45
CA VAL A 400 27.03 31.90 -6.06
C VAL A 400 27.00 32.02 -4.53
N GLY A 401 26.65 33.19 -4.01
CA GLY A 401 26.50 33.43 -2.57
C GLY A 401 27.77 33.91 -1.88
N GLY A 402 28.13 33.26 -0.77
CA GLY A 402 29.35 33.55 0.00
C GLY A 402 29.24 34.79 0.91
N LYS A 403 28.01 35.17 1.29
CA LYS A 403 27.72 36.36 2.11
C LYS A 403 26.73 36.05 3.21
N TYR A 404 26.76 36.84 4.27
CA TYR A 404 25.88 36.75 5.43
C TYR A 404 25.72 38.15 6.04
N ASP A 405 24.70 38.34 6.86
CA ASP A 405 24.41 39.57 7.57
C ASP A 405 23.68 39.25 8.87
N ASP A 406 24.26 39.67 10.00
CA ASP A 406 23.69 39.57 11.34
C ASP A 406 23.38 40.92 11.98
N SER A 407 23.26 42.00 11.21
CA SER A 407 22.92 43.32 11.74
C SER A 407 21.53 43.36 12.39
N VAL A 408 20.56 42.63 11.84
CA VAL A 408 19.16 42.58 12.32
C VAL A 408 18.73 41.18 12.75
N GLY A 409 18.96 40.17 11.91
CA GLY A 409 18.62 38.77 12.14
C GLY A 409 19.74 37.88 11.63
N PHE A 410 19.72 36.58 11.93
CA PHE A 410 20.80 35.67 11.55
C PHE A 410 20.70 35.23 10.08
N PHE A 411 20.93 36.12 9.12
CA PHE A 411 20.70 35.83 7.70
C PHE A 411 21.98 35.35 7.00
N VAL A 412 21.90 34.17 6.36
CA VAL A 412 22.99 33.61 5.54
C VAL A 412 22.49 33.42 4.12
N LYS A 413 23.22 33.95 3.12
CA LYS A 413 22.87 33.75 1.70
C LYS A 413 23.14 32.29 1.30
N PRO A 414 22.27 31.67 0.47
CA PRO A 414 22.57 30.39 -0.17
C PRO A 414 23.94 30.45 -0.83
N THR A 415 24.81 29.53 -0.45
CA THR A 415 26.21 29.53 -0.90
C THR A 415 26.52 28.20 -1.57
N VAL A 416 27.07 28.27 -2.78
CA VAL A 416 27.45 27.10 -3.57
C VAL A 416 28.93 27.17 -3.93
N TYR A 417 29.70 26.17 -3.54
CA TYR A 417 31.10 25.99 -3.94
C TYR A 417 31.25 24.81 -4.89
N GLN A 418 32.06 24.96 -5.93
CA GLN A 418 32.63 23.83 -6.67
C GLN A 418 34.00 23.51 -6.09
N ALA A 419 34.24 22.26 -5.70
CA ALA A 419 35.54 21.79 -5.27
C ALA A 419 36.29 21.12 -6.42
N ASP A 420 37.61 21.24 -6.40
CA ASP A 420 38.50 20.56 -7.35
C ASP A 420 38.55 19.04 -7.12
N ALA A 421 38.30 18.60 -5.88
CA ALA A 421 38.35 17.20 -5.48
C ALA A 421 37.24 16.82 -4.48
N PRO A 422 36.75 15.56 -4.48
CA PRO A 422 35.63 15.12 -3.64
C PRO A 422 36.05 14.77 -2.20
N ASP A 423 37.34 14.79 -1.89
CA ASP A 423 37.91 14.58 -0.55
C ASP A 423 38.03 15.87 0.27
N HIS A 424 37.72 17.02 -0.33
CA HIS A 424 37.70 18.31 0.36
C HIS A 424 36.86 18.25 1.66
N PRO A 425 37.29 18.89 2.78
CA PRO A 425 36.60 18.78 4.08
C PRO A 425 35.10 19.10 4.06
N LEU A 426 34.63 20.00 3.18
CA LEU A 426 33.20 20.30 3.02
C LEU A 426 32.34 19.10 2.61
N PHE A 427 32.91 18.03 2.04
CA PHE A 427 32.20 16.78 1.77
C PHE A 427 32.04 15.88 3.00
N ASN A 428 32.69 16.21 4.12
CA ASN A 428 32.69 15.36 5.32
C ASN A 428 32.20 16.10 6.57
N GLN A 429 32.33 17.42 6.62
CA GLN A 429 31.92 18.23 7.77
C GLN A 429 30.41 18.57 7.72
N GLU A 430 29.67 18.28 8.79
CA GLU A 430 28.29 18.73 8.96
C GLU A 430 28.22 20.26 9.14
N ILE A 431 27.38 20.91 8.33
CA ILE A 431 27.23 22.37 8.32
C ILE A 431 25.97 22.78 9.09
N PHE A 432 24.81 22.20 8.72
CA PHE A 432 23.48 22.59 9.20
C PHE A 432 23.12 24.04 8.87
N GLY A 433 23.31 24.40 7.60
CA GLY A 433 23.14 25.74 7.06
C GLY A 433 23.11 25.74 5.52
N PRO A 434 22.85 26.89 4.87
CA PRO A 434 22.57 26.94 3.44
C PRO A 434 23.86 26.97 2.61
N VAL A 435 24.73 25.96 2.80
CA VAL A 435 26.01 25.80 2.09
C VAL A 435 26.04 24.45 1.38
N LEU A 436 26.22 24.50 0.06
CA LEU A 436 26.27 23.35 -0.83
C LEU A 436 27.67 23.25 -1.45
N VAL A 437 28.28 22.07 -1.43
CA VAL A 437 29.51 21.80 -2.19
C VAL A 437 29.22 20.85 -3.34
N LEU A 438 29.83 21.08 -4.50
CA LEU A 438 29.69 20.23 -5.68
C LEU A 438 31.05 19.80 -6.25
N TYR A 439 31.08 18.60 -6.80
CA TYR A 439 32.24 18.02 -7.48
C TYR A 439 31.81 17.50 -8.86
N VAL A 440 32.60 17.81 -9.88
CA VAL A 440 32.36 17.35 -11.26
C VAL A 440 33.24 16.13 -11.52
N TYR A 441 32.64 15.00 -11.87
CA TYR A 441 33.34 13.75 -12.17
C TYR A 441 33.29 13.43 -13.68
N PRO A 442 34.33 12.79 -14.26
CA PRO A 442 34.28 12.34 -15.65
C PRO A 442 33.20 11.26 -15.82
N ASP A 443 32.36 11.36 -16.84
CA ASP A 443 31.23 10.44 -17.07
C ASP A 443 31.61 8.95 -17.00
N ALA A 444 32.75 8.59 -17.61
CA ALA A 444 33.29 7.22 -17.62
C ALA A 444 33.67 6.69 -16.23
N GLU A 445 33.80 7.56 -15.23
CA GLU A 445 34.12 7.22 -13.85
C GLU A 445 32.89 6.96 -12.96
N TRP A 446 31.69 6.77 -13.54
CA TRP A 446 30.46 6.47 -12.79
C TRP A 446 30.66 5.46 -11.64
N THR A 447 31.29 4.32 -11.93
CA THR A 447 31.53 3.28 -10.91
C THR A 447 32.50 3.75 -9.81
N SER A 448 33.50 4.55 -10.17
CA SER A 448 34.49 5.10 -9.23
C SER A 448 33.85 6.16 -8.33
N VAL A 449 33.04 7.07 -8.89
CA VAL A 449 32.38 8.12 -8.10
C VAL A 449 31.38 7.53 -7.10
N LEU A 450 30.68 6.42 -7.43
CA LEU A 450 29.83 5.72 -6.46
C LEU A 450 30.61 5.30 -5.21
N LYS A 451 31.82 4.75 -5.36
CA LYS A 451 32.68 4.40 -4.23
C LYS A 451 33.12 5.63 -3.42
N LYS A 452 33.46 6.73 -4.11
CA LYS A 452 33.82 7.98 -3.44
C LYS A 452 32.65 8.59 -2.65
N VAL A 453 31.43 8.53 -3.20
CA VAL A 453 30.21 8.99 -2.52
C VAL A 453 29.98 8.20 -1.24
N ASP A 454 30.14 6.87 -1.29
CA ASP A 454 30.00 5.98 -0.13
C ASP A 454 31.04 6.26 0.97
N GLN A 455 32.28 6.56 0.58
CA GLN A 455 33.38 6.86 1.52
C GLN A 455 33.31 8.28 2.10
N SER A 456 32.61 9.18 1.42
CA SER A 456 32.43 10.57 1.86
C SER A 456 31.27 10.72 2.84
N GLY A 457 31.09 11.92 3.40
CA GLY A 457 30.01 12.24 4.34
C GLY A 457 30.41 12.20 5.81
N GLY A 458 31.70 12.05 6.13
CA GLY A 458 32.20 12.07 7.52
C GLY A 458 31.66 10.92 8.37
N GLY A 459 31.30 9.80 7.75
CA GLY A 459 30.65 8.67 8.41
C GLY A 459 29.16 8.88 8.71
N LEU A 460 28.55 9.98 8.28
CA LEU A 460 27.10 10.22 8.36
C LEU A 460 26.41 9.63 7.12
N ALA A 461 25.32 8.87 7.32
CA ALA A 461 24.60 8.16 6.27
C ALA A 461 23.08 8.20 6.49
N LEU A 462 22.53 9.42 6.50
CA LEU A 462 21.11 9.65 6.72
C LEU A 462 20.31 9.56 5.42
N THR A 463 20.49 10.52 4.50
CA THR A 463 19.76 10.52 3.22
C THR A 463 20.68 10.70 2.00
N GLY A 464 20.25 10.18 0.86
CA GLY A 464 20.98 10.27 -0.40
C GLY A 464 20.05 10.10 -1.60
N ALA A 465 20.31 10.82 -2.69
CA ALA A 465 19.50 10.72 -3.90
C ALA A 465 20.33 10.54 -5.15
N VAL A 466 19.81 9.76 -6.09
CA VAL A 466 20.38 9.58 -7.43
C VAL A 466 19.39 10.07 -8.48
N PHE A 467 19.87 10.92 -9.40
CA PHE A 467 19.09 11.40 -10.54
C PHE A 467 19.56 10.70 -11.81
N GLY A 468 18.64 10.11 -12.56
CA GLY A 468 18.95 9.33 -13.76
C GLY A 468 17.73 8.61 -14.33
N THR A 469 17.78 8.26 -15.61
CA THR A 469 16.76 7.43 -16.28
C THR A 469 17.30 6.06 -16.72
N ASP A 470 18.62 5.87 -16.63
CA ASP A 470 19.30 4.61 -16.96
C ASP A 470 19.08 3.61 -15.82
N ARG A 471 18.37 2.51 -16.12
CA ARG A 471 17.99 1.53 -15.11
C ARG A 471 19.16 0.69 -14.60
N GLU A 472 20.18 0.45 -15.42
CA GLU A 472 21.36 -0.31 -15.01
C GLU A 472 22.23 0.55 -14.09
N ALA A 473 22.45 1.82 -14.45
CA ALA A 473 23.18 2.76 -13.61
C ALA A 473 22.47 3.00 -12.26
N LEU A 474 21.14 3.17 -12.28
CA LEU A 474 20.35 3.31 -11.06
C LEU A 474 20.45 2.06 -10.17
N ARG A 475 20.32 0.86 -10.74
CA ARG A 475 20.50 -0.41 -10.01
C ARG A 475 21.90 -0.51 -9.40
N GLN A 476 22.94 -0.16 -10.16
CA GLN A 476 24.31 -0.14 -9.67
C GLN A 476 24.49 0.83 -8.50
N ALA A 477 23.87 2.01 -8.55
CA ALA A 477 23.91 2.97 -7.47
C ALA A 477 23.15 2.49 -6.23
N GLU A 478 21.96 1.91 -6.39
CA GLU A 478 21.21 1.27 -5.30
C GLU A 478 22.03 0.19 -4.58
N ASP A 479 22.80 -0.60 -5.34
CA ASP A 479 23.65 -1.64 -4.77
C ASP A 479 24.92 -1.10 -4.11
N THR A 480 25.62 -0.18 -4.77
CA THR A 480 26.89 0.35 -4.28
C THR A 480 26.71 1.29 -3.09
N LEU A 481 25.62 2.07 -3.06
CA LEU A 481 25.34 3.08 -2.04
C LEU A 481 24.41 2.59 -0.94
N ARG A 482 24.20 1.27 -0.84
CA ARG A 482 23.26 0.62 0.10
C ARG A 482 23.47 1.04 1.56
N TYR A 483 24.71 1.35 1.94
CA TYR A 483 25.07 1.76 3.30
C TYR A 483 25.35 3.25 3.45
N SER A 484 25.25 4.03 2.38
CA SER A 484 25.56 5.46 2.36
C SER A 484 24.35 6.33 2.71
N ALA A 485 23.14 5.77 2.71
CA ALA A 485 21.91 6.45 3.11
C ALA A 485 20.89 5.47 3.69
N GLY A 486 20.33 5.80 4.86
CA GLY A 486 19.20 5.06 5.43
C GLY A 486 17.87 5.34 4.71
N ASN A 487 17.73 6.54 4.13
CA ASN A 487 16.65 6.88 3.19
C ASN A 487 17.27 7.25 1.83
N PHE A 488 17.08 6.37 0.85
CA PHE A 488 17.64 6.51 -0.51
C PHE A 488 16.54 6.88 -1.50
N TYR A 489 16.79 7.91 -2.31
CA TYR A 489 15.81 8.49 -3.22
C TYR A 489 16.27 8.37 -4.68
N ILE A 490 15.32 8.18 -5.60
CA ILE A 490 15.58 8.20 -7.05
C ILE A 490 14.75 9.32 -7.66
N ASN A 491 15.40 10.21 -8.40
CA ASN A 491 14.76 11.37 -9.06
C ASN A 491 13.91 12.23 -8.11
N CYS A 492 14.36 12.38 -6.86
CA CYS A 492 13.70 13.17 -5.83
C CYS A 492 14.74 13.80 -4.91
N LYS A 493 14.37 14.87 -4.19
CA LYS A 493 15.23 15.53 -3.21
C LYS A 493 15.44 14.63 -1.98
N THR A 494 16.52 14.86 -1.23
CA THR A 494 16.85 14.09 -0.02
C THR A 494 15.99 14.38 1.22
N THR A 495 14.99 15.26 1.11
CA THR A 495 14.15 15.75 2.22
C THR A 495 12.68 15.41 2.00
N ALA A 496 11.82 15.72 2.98
CA ALA A 496 10.35 15.51 2.95
C ALA A 496 9.93 14.03 2.98
N ALA A 497 10.50 13.26 3.91
CA ALA A 497 9.93 11.98 4.30
C ALA A 497 8.56 12.20 4.95
N LEU A 498 7.55 11.45 4.53
CA LEU A 498 6.22 11.45 5.12
C LEU A 498 6.05 10.21 5.99
N ILE A 499 5.43 10.40 7.17
CA ILE A 499 5.19 9.32 8.13
C ILE A 499 4.35 8.23 7.46
N GLY A 500 4.80 6.99 7.57
CA GLY A 500 4.16 5.83 6.95
C GLY A 500 4.39 5.64 5.45
N GLN A 501 5.01 6.60 4.76
CA GLN A 501 5.38 6.44 3.36
C GLN A 501 6.88 6.24 3.19
N GLN A 502 7.70 7.02 3.90
CA GLN A 502 9.16 6.88 3.92
C GLN A 502 9.64 6.94 5.36
N THR A 503 9.49 5.85 6.11
CA THR A 503 9.95 5.78 7.52
C THR A 503 11.40 6.26 7.62
N PHE A 504 11.65 7.15 8.56
CA PHE A 504 12.84 8.01 8.51
C PHE A 504 13.91 7.51 9.48
N GLY A 505 15.14 7.33 8.99
CA GLY A 505 16.28 7.10 9.87
C GLY A 505 17.55 6.70 9.12
N GLY A 506 18.69 6.87 9.77
CA GLY A 506 20.02 6.68 9.18
C GLY A 506 20.94 5.78 10.00
N ALA A 507 21.85 5.08 9.32
CA ALA A 507 22.85 4.23 9.95
C ALA A 507 24.21 4.96 10.10
N ARG A 508 25.28 4.20 10.36
CA ARG A 508 26.63 4.71 10.65
C ARG A 508 26.57 5.72 11.80
N SER A 509 27.10 6.92 11.60
CA SER A 509 27.08 7.98 12.61
C SER A 509 25.78 8.79 12.63
N SER A 510 24.81 8.48 11.78
CA SER A 510 23.53 9.21 11.71
C SER A 510 22.49 8.72 12.69
N GLY A 511 22.72 7.63 13.42
CA GLY A 511 21.80 7.19 14.48
C GLY A 511 21.75 5.69 14.66
N THR A 512 20.72 5.24 15.38
CA THR A 512 20.40 3.83 15.63
C THR A 512 19.53 3.21 14.54
N ASN A 513 18.99 4.03 13.62
CA ASN A 513 18.17 3.61 12.48
C ASN A 513 16.93 2.78 12.90
N ASP A 514 16.29 3.17 13.99
CA ASP A 514 15.06 2.50 14.47
C ASP A 514 13.81 2.91 13.68
N LYS A 515 13.97 3.77 12.66
CA LYS A 515 12.96 4.21 11.70
C LYS A 515 11.76 4.90 12.35
N ALA A 516 11.90 6.20 12.61
CA ALA A 516 10.80 7.05 13.06
C ALA A 516 9.59 6.94 12.12
N GLY A 517 8.39 6.88 12.71
CA GLY A 517 7.14 6.69 11.98
C GLY A 517 6.87 5.24 11.56
N SER A 518 7.33 4.26 12.35
CA SER A 518 7.12 2.82 12.10
C SER A 518 6.84 2.05 13.40
N SER A 519 6.47 0.76 13.29
CA SER A 519 6.35 -0.13 14.44
C SER A 519 7.69 -0.52 15.08
N ASP A 520 8.81 -0.34 14.37
CA ASP A 520 10.15 -0.73 14.85
C ASP A 520 10.62 0.16 16.01
N ILE A 521 10.48 1.48 15.88
CA ILE A 521 10.82 2.41 16.97
C ILE A 521 9.92 2.22 18.20
N LEU A 522 8.63 1.92 18.01
CA LEU A 522 7.71 1.67 19.12
C LEU A 522 8.09 0.41 19.90
N ARG A 523 8.56 -0.63 19.20
CA ARG A 523 9.07 -1.86 19.82
C ARG A 523 10.24 -1.58 20.78
N ARG A 524 11.07 -0.55 20.52
CA ARG A 524 12.20 -0.17 21.39
C ARG A 524 11.76 0.22 22.80
N PHE A 525 10.54 0.71 22.95
CA PHE A 525 9.96 1.12 24.23
C PHE A 525 9.04 0.04 24.84
N THR A 526 9.28 -1.23 24.48
CA THR A 526 8.59 -2.40 25.05
C THR A 526 9.58 -3.48 25.49
N SER A 527 9.17 -4.30 26.47
CA SER A 527 9.85 -5.49 26.98
C SER A 527 8.90 -6.70 26.89
N PRO A 528 8.89 -7.42 25.76
CA PRO A 528 7.97 -8.52 25.53
C PRO A 528 8.10 -9.63 26.58
N ARG A 529 6.97 -10.17 27.04
CA ARG A 529 6.87 -11.37 27.87
C ARG A 529 6.00 -12.40 27.18
N THR A 530 6.56 -13.58 26.95
CA THR A 530 5.80 -14.74 26.48
C THR A 530 5.19 -15.47 27.66
N LEU A 531 3.91 -15.76 27.58
CA LEU A 531 3.15 -16.52 28.56
C LEU A 531 2.70 -17.81 27.88
N LYS A 532 3.04 -18.95 28.48
CA LYS A 532 2.59 -20.28 28.08
C LYS A 532 1.69 -20.82 29.19
N GLU A 533 0.51 -21.25 28.81
CA GLU A 533 -0.44 -21.93 29.70
C GLU A 533 -0.66 -23.35 29.18
N GLU A 534 -0.50 -24.34 30.05
CA GLU A 534 -0.85 -25.73 29.79
C GLU A 534 -2.21 -26.01 30.43
N PHE A 535 -3.13 -26.59 29.67
CA PHE A 535 -4.50 -26.85 30.14
C PHE A 535 -4.64 -28.18 30.87
N PHE A 536 -3.65 -29.07 30.73
CA PHE A 536 -3.67 -30.39 31.34
C PHE A 536 -2.59 -30.49 32.43
N PRO A 537 -2.89 -31.11 33.58
CA PRO A 537 -1.89 -31.32 34.62
C PRO A 537 -0.84 -32.33 34.17
N LEU A 538 0.40 -32.13 34.62
CA LEU A 538 1.45 -33.14 34.52
C LEU A 538 1.30 -34.11 35.71
N ASP A 539 0.97 -35.37 35.43
CA ASP A 539 0.69 -36.40 36.43
C ASP A 539 1.96 -37.11 36.95
N ARG A 540 3.04 -37.09 36.16
CA ARG A 540 4.35 -37.66 36.52
C ARG A 540 5.49 -36.88 35.88
N PHE A 541 6.66 -36.88 36.54
CA PHE A 541 7.88 -36.24 36.03
C PHE A 541 8.68 -37.17 35.10
N THR A 542 8.44 -38.48 35.15
CA THR A 542 9.16 -39.50 34.37
C THR A 542 8.64 -39.56 32.94
N TYR A 543 9.54 -39.76 31.99
CA TYR A 543 9.19 -40.05 30.60
C TYR A 543 8.98 -41.55 30.39
N PRO A 544 8.29 -41.97 29.31
CA PRO A 544 8.21 -43.38 28.94
C PRO A 544 9.57 -44.07 28.81
N SER A 545 10.62 -43.33 28.41
CA SER A 545 12.00 -43.85 28.33
C SER A 545 12.66 -44.11 29.69
N ASN A 546 12.06 -43.66 30.80
CA ASN A 546 12.52 -43.94 32.16
C ASN A 546 11.87 -45.19 32.75
N GLU A 547 10.91 -45.80 32.05
CA GLU A 547 10.25 -47.02 32.51
C GLU A 547 11.24 -48.20 32.41
N ASP A 548 11.45 -48.88 33.54
CA ASP A 548 12.21 -50.12 33.61
C ASP A 548 11.29 -51.27 33.17
N GLU A 549 11.49 -51.78 31.95
CA GLU A 549 10.68 -52.85 31.35
C GLU A 549 10.61 -54.13 32.23
N SER A 550 11.51 -54.27 33.22
CA SER A 550 11.55 -55.43 34.13
C SER A 550 10.60 -55.35 35.33
N LYS A 551 9.90 -54.22 35.55
CA LYS A 551 8.97 -54.04 36.69
C LYS A 551 7.54 -53.76 36.20
N PRO A 552 6.53 -54.59 36.55
CA PRO A 552 5.16 -54.35 36.15
C PRO A 552 4.61 -53.09 36.81
N ASN A 553 4.15 -52.15 35.99
CA ASN A 553 3.68 -50.84 36.42
C ASN A 553 2.26 -50.94 37.06
N PRO A 554 2.07 -50.57 38.34
CA PRO A 554 0.76 -50.62 39.00
C PRO A 554 -0.26 -49.61 38.43
N SER A 555 0.18 -48.61 37.66
CA SER A 555 -0.71 -47.54 37.17
C SER A 555 -1.38 -47.83 35.83
N LEU A 556 -1.18 -49.01 35.23
CA LEU A 556 -1.81 -49.40 33.96
C LEU A 556 -3.25 -49.95 34.10
N ILE A 557 -3.83 -49.94 35.31
CA ILE A 557 -5.23 -50.38 35.54
C ILE A 557 -6.23 -49.21 35.45
N ALA A 558 -5.79 -47.95 35.33
CA ALA A 558 -6.71 -46.81 35.30
C ALA A 558 -6.27 -45.66 34.38
N ALA A 559 -6.00 -45.94 33.10
CA ALA A 559 -6.10 -44.95 32.04
C ALA A 559 -6.24 -45.66 30.69
N GLY A 560 -7.45 -45.65 30.13
CA GLY A 560 -7.69 -46.14 28.78
C GLY A 560 -6.91 -45.34 27.72
N PRO A 561 -6.65 -45.91 26.53
CA PRO A 561 -5.95 -45.21 25.47
C PRO A 561 -6.87 -44.13 24.89
N THR A 562 -6.65 -42.86 25.23
CA THR A 562 -7.20 -41.73 24.48
C THR A 562 -6.15 -41.14 23.56
N SER A 563 -5.78 -41.92 22.55
CA SER A 563 -5.21 -41.39 21.30
C SER A 563 -5.63 -42.27 20.12
N SER A 564 -6.87 -42.11 19.67
CA SER A 564 -7.25 -42.15 18.25
C SER A 564 -8.77 -42.17 18.11
N SER A 565 -9.26 -41.41 17.13
CA SER A 565 -10.63 -41.40 16.61
C SER A 565 -11.72 -40.81 17.49
N PHE A 566 -12.17 -39.61 17.11
CA PHE A 566 -13.59 -39.26 17.20
C PHE A 566 -14.03 -38.73 15.83
N ALA A 567 -14.36 -39.68 14.95
CA ALA A 567 -15.55 -39.52 14.14
C ALA A 567 -16.75 -39.69 15.09
N SER A 568 -17.68 -38.74 15.00
CA SER A 568 -19.13 -38.80 15.29
C SER A 568 -19.64 -39.75 16.39
N GLU A 569 -20.50 -39.22 17.28
CA GLU A 569 -21.94 -39.48 17.14
C GLU A 569 -22.83 -38.62 18.04
N SER A 570 -23.87 -38.11 17.40
CA SER A 570 -25.14 -37.57 17.88
C SER A 570 -25.95 -38.53 18.75
N PRO A 571 -26.92 -38.06 19.56
CA PRO A 571 -28.02 -38.89 20.03
C PRO A 571 -29.19 -38.90 19.02
N THR A 572 -29.43 -40.08 18.41
CA THR A 572 -30.67 -40.91 18.38
C THR A 572 -32.05 -40.22 18.41
N ARG A 573 -33.12 -40.65 17.72
CA ARG A 573 -33.55 -41.93 17.07
C ARG A 573 -34.74 -41.62 16.14
N LEU A 574 -34.92 -42.26 14.97
CA LEU A 574 -35.77 -43.46 14.81
C LEU A 574 -35.48 -44.20 13.47
N ALA A 575 -34.97 -45.43 13.59
CA ALA A 575 -35.35 -46.70 12.93
C ALA A 575 -35.68 -46.72 11.41
N ILE A 576 -35.10 -47.59 10.56
CA ILE A 576 -35.31 -49.05 10.48
C ILE A 576 -34.13 -49.73 9.72
N THR A 577 -33.87 -51.00 10.08
CA THR A 577 -32.83 -52.01 9.73
C THR A 577 -33.00 -52.71 8.35
N PRO A 578 -32.30 -53.82 8.01
CA PRO A 578 -30.84 -54.04 7.78
C PRO A 578 -30.58 -54.77 6.42
N ASP A 579 -29.34 -54.82 5.89
CA ASP A 579 -28.62 -56.09 5.67
C ASP A 579 -27.31 -56.00 4.86
N LEU A 580 -26.45 -56.96 5.19
CA LEU A 580 -25.29 -57.51 4.46
C LEU A 580 -23.93 -56.78 4.51
N CYS A 581 -23.13 -57.27 5.44
CA CYS A 581 -21.69 -57.46 5.28
C CYS A 581 -21.39 -58.98 5.31
N LYS A 582 -20.56 -59.49 4.40
CA LYS A 582 -19.58 -60.59 4.57
C LYS A 582 -19.10 -61.14 3.22
N PHE A 583 -17.81 -61.05 2.92
CA PHE A 583 -16.84 -62.18 2.97
C PHE A 583 -15.53 -61.84 2.22
N THR A 584 -14.46 -62.39 2.75
CA THR A 584 -13.04 -62.24 2.39
C THR A 584 -12.57 -63.04 1.17
N ARG A 585 -11.57 -62.49 0.46
CA ARG A 585 -10.47 -63.10 -0.33
C ARG A 585 -10.72 -64.42 -1.09
N ARG A 586 -10.59 -64.39 -2.43
CA ARG A 586 -9.68 -65.27 -3.21
C ARG A 586 -9.64 -64.96 -4.72
N TYR A 587 -8.50 -65.33 -5.32
CA TYR A 587 -8.16 -65.53 -6.75
C TYR A 587 -7.56 -64.38 -7.58
N TYR A 588 -6.26 -64.55 -7.85
CA TYR A 588 -5.61 -64.23 -9.13
C TYR A 588 -6.23 -65.10 -10.24
N SER A 589 -6.71 -64.47 -11.32
CA SER A 589 -6.58 -64.96 -12.70
C SER A 589 -7.12 -63.92 -13.68
N ASP A 590 -6.23 -63.53 -14.60
CA ASP A 590 -6.42 -63.12 -15.99
C ASP A 590 -7.81 -62.60 -16.43
N GLU A 591 -7.84 -61.36 -16.93
CA GLU A 591 -8.47 -61.06 -18.22
C GLU A 591 -7.98 -59.69 -18.74
N ARG A 592 -7.09 -59.76 -19.73
CA ARG A 592 -6.75 -58.63 -20.60
C ARG A 592 -8.00 -58.22 -21.38
N SER A 593 -8.43 -56.96 -21.23
CA SER A 593 -9.14 -56.29 -22.32
C SER A 593 -8.70 -54.82 -22.44
N ASN A 594 -8.35 -54.47 -23.67
CA ASN A 594 -7.79 -53.20 -24.12
C ASN A 594 -8.67 -51.99 -23.78
N ARG A 595 -8.21 -51.10 -22.90
CA ARG A 595 -8.48 -49.65 -22.98
C ARG A 595 -7.26 -48.87 -22.49
N ILE A 596 -6.42 -48.45 -23.44
CA ILE A 596 -5.31 -47.53 -23.21
C ILE A 596 -5.92 -46.14 -22.94
N ASN A 597 -6.12 -45.78 -21.67
CA ASN A 597 -6.31 -44.39 -21.28
C ASN A 597 -4.95 -43.91 -20.72
N MET A 598 -4.14 -43.26 -21.55
CA MET A 598 -2.86 -42.69 -21.09
C MET A 598 -3.14 -41.45 -20.24
N ALA A 599 -3.37 -41.65 -18.95
CA ALA A 599 -3.47 -40.58 -17.97
C ALA A 599 -2.18 -39.74 -17.99
N ILE A 600 -2.32 -38.41 -18.02
CA ILE A 600 -1.16 -37.52 -17.96
C ILE A 600 -0.49 -37.63 -16.58
N SER A 601 0.81 -37.88 -16.56
CA SER A 601 1.60 -37.93 -15.32
C SER A 601 1.77 -36.53 -14.74
N LYS A 602 1.92 -36.44 -13.41
CA LYS A 602 2.21 -35.17 -12.70
C LYS A 602 3.53 -34.51 -13.13
N SER A 603 4.42 -35.26 -13.80
CA SER A 603 5.70 -34.76 -14.33
C SER A 603 5.69 -34.50 -15.84
N ASP A 604 4.61 -34.89 -16.54
CA ASP A 604 4.51 -34.69 -17.98
C ASP A 604 4.41 -33.19 -18.32
N PRO A 605 5.00 -32.75 -19.43
CA PRO A 605 4.96 -31.34 -19.83
C PRO A 605 3.55 -30.93 -20.23
N ILE A 606 3.00 -29.92 -19.53
CA ILE A 606 1.71 -29.28 -19.82
C ILE A 606 1.99 -27.85 -20.31
N LEU A 607 1.41 -27.50 -21.44
CA LEU A 607 1.48 -26.14 -22.00
C LEU A 607 0.09 -25.50 -21.99
N ILE A 608 -0.03 -24.33 -21.35
CA ILE A 608 -1.25 -23.54 -21.32
C ILE A 608 -1.07 -22.33 -22.24
N ALA A 609 -1.84 -22.25 -23.32
CA ALA A 609 -1.85 -21.10 -24.23
C ALA A 609 -2.89 -20.07 -23.76
N GLY A 610 -2.42 -18.94 -23.25
CA GLY A 610 -3.21 -17.85 -22.69
C GLY A 610 -3.02 -17.70 -21.18
N ALA A 611 -2.68 -16.49 -20.75
CA ALA A 611 -2.47 -16.10 -19.35
C ALA A 611 -3.56 -15.13 -18.85
N GLY A 612 -4.77 -15.27 -19.38
CA GLY A 612 -5.98 -14.65 -18.81
C GLY A 612 -6.49 -15.39 -17.58
N ALA A 613 -7.69 -15.04 -17.11
CA ALA A 613 -8.29 -15.63 -15.91
C ALA A 613 -8.31 -17.17 -15.93
N PHE A 614 -8.79 -17.79 -17.02
CA PHE A 614 -8.90 -19.25 -17.07
C PHE A 614 -7.52 -19.92 -17.06
N GLY A 615 -6.59 -19.45 -17.89
CA GLY A 615 -5.24 -20.01 -17.95
C GLY A 615 -4.46 -19.88 -16.63
N LEU A 616 -4.54 -18.72 -15.96
CA LEU A 616 -3.90 -18.50 -14.67
C LEU A 616 -4.52 -19.34 -13.55
N SER A 617 -5.86 -19.46 -13.53
CA SER A 617 -6.57 -20.31 -12.57
C SER A 617 -6.19 -21.79 -12.74
N THR A 618 -6.14 -22.26 -13.99
CA THR A 618 -5.70 -23.61 -14.32
C THR A 618 -4.25 -23.86 -13.91
N ALA A 619 -3.33 -22.94 -14.22
CA ALA A 619 -1.94 -23.05 -13.83
C ALA A 619 -1.78 -23.18 -12.31
N LEU A 620 -2.46 -22.31 -11.55
CA LEU A 620 -2.43 -22.32 -10.08
C LEU A 620 -3.01 -23.61 -9.51
N ARG A 621 -4.13 -24.10 -10.06
CA ARG A 621 -4.76 -25.30 -9.53
C ARG A 621 -3.93 -26.55 -9.82
N LEU A 622 -3.39 -26.66 -11.03
CA LEU A 622 -2.55 -27.79 -11.40
C LEU A 622 -1.24 -27.79 -10.62
N SER A 623 -0.57 -26.65 -10.43
CA SER A 623 0.65 -26.58 -9.61
C SER A 623 0.39 -27.08 -8.18
N ARG A 624 -0.68 -26.60 -7.55
CA ARG A 624 -1.11 -27.03 -6.20
C ARG A 624 -1.58 -28.48 -6.14
N ALA A 625 -2.01 -29.05 -7.25
CA ALA A 625 -2.35 -30.47 -7.37
C ALA A 625 -1.13 -31.36 -7.69
N GLY A 626 0.09 -30.80 -7.60
CA GLY A 626 1.35 -31.53 -7.74
C GLY A 626 1.86 -31.68 -9.17
N TYR A 627 1.27 -31.00 -10.16
CA TYR A 627 1.82 -30.98 -11.52
C TYR A 627 3.04 -30.06 -11.57
N THR A 628 4.20 -30.59 -11.98
CA THR A 628 5.51 -29.93 -11.80
C THR A 628 6.09 -29.30 -13.08
N ASN A 629 5.53 -29.63 -14.25
CA ASN A 629 6.08 -29.22 -15.55
C ASN A 629 5.06 -28.41 -16.35
N ILE A 630 4.64 -27.27 -15.80
CA ILE A 630 3.63 -26.39 -16.40
C ILE A 630 4.33 -25.18 -17.05
N THR A 631 3.98 -24.91 -18.30
CA THR A 631 4.43 -23.71 -19.03
C THR A 631 3.23 -22.93 -19.56
N VAL A 632 3.13 -21.65 -19.23
CA VAL A 632 2.10 -20.74 -19.72
C VAL A 632 2.70 -19.85 -20.82
N LEU A 633 2.04 -19.77 -21.97
CA LEU A 633 2.45 -19.03 -23.15
C LEU A 633 1.43 -17.91 -23.43
N ASP A 634 1.86 -16.65 -23.58
CA ASP A 634 0.97 -15.53 -23.90
C ASP A 634 1.59 -14.54 -24.89
N LYS A 635 0.76 -13.98 -25.78
CA LYS A 635 1.15 -12.96 -26.76
C LYS A 635 1.54 -11.64 -26.08
N SER A 636 0.91 -11.29 -24.96
CA SER A 636 1.25 -10.11 -24.17
C SER A 636 2.63 -10.27 -23.54
N LYS A 637 3.40 -9.18 -23.47
CA LYS A 637 4.71 -9.13 -22.82
C LYS A 637 4.63 -9.04 -21.29
N GLN A 638 3.43 -8.88 -20.75
CA GLN A 638 3.19 -8.68 -19.31
C GLN A 638 1.89 -9.35 -18.85
N ILE A 639 1.78 -9.55 -17.54
CA ILE A 639 0.53 -9.92 -16.85
C ILE A 639 0.03 -8.71 -16.05
N PRO A 640 -1.27 -8.36 -16.12
CA PRO A 640 -2.32 -9.01 -16.90
C PRO A 640 -2.11 -8.87 -18.42
N SER A 641 -2.57 -9.86 -19.19
CA SER A 641 -2.44 -9.85 -20.65
C SER A 641 -3.32 -8.77 -21.25
N GLY A 642 -2.74 -7.90 -22.10
CA GLY A 642 -3.48 -6.85 -22.81
C GLY A 642 -4.67 -7.35 -23.66
N TYR A 643 -4.63 -8.64 -24.03
CA TYR A 643 -5.65 -9.32 -24.84
C TYR A 643 -6.69 -10.08 -23.99
N SER A 644 -6.53 -10.06 -22.67
CA SER A 644 -7.50 -10.69 -21.77
C SER A 644 -8.67 -9.76 -21.49
N ALA A 645 -9.90 -10.28 -21.61
CA ALA A 645 -11.10 -9.58 -21.13
C ALA A 645 -11.04 -9.23 -19.64
N ALA A 646 -10.17 -9.91 -18.87
CA ALA A 646 -9.95 -9.67 -17.45
C ALA A 646 -8.84 -8.63 -17.16
N ASN A 647 -8.15 -8.12 -18.18
CA ASN A 647 -7.28 -6.95 -18.04
C ASN A 647 -8.12 -5.69 -17.95
N ASP A 648 -8.67 -5.49 -16.75
CA ASP A 648 -9.66 -4.49 -16.44
C ASP A 648 -9.45 -4.01 -15.00
N ILE A 649 -9.98 -2.84 -14.65
CA ILE A 649 -9.87 -2.32 -13.28
C ILE A 649 -10.68 -3.21 -12.34
N ASN A 650 -11.96 -3.41 -12.65
CA ASN A 650 -12.91 -4.13 -11.80
C ASN A 650 -13.91 -4.98 -12.61
N LYS A 651 -14.40 -6.05 -11.98
CA LYS A 651 -15.40 -6.97 -12.54
C LYS A 651 -16.46 -7.31 -11.50
N ILE A 652 -17.72 -7.41 -11.96
CA ILE A 652 -18.88 -7.71 -11.13
C ILE A 652 -18.78 -9.13 -10.56
N LEU A 653 -18.97 -9.26 -9.25
CA LEU A 653 -19.12 -10.53 -8.54
C LEU A 653 -20.52 -10.59 -7.92
N ARG A 654 -21.47 -11.11 -8.71
CA ARG A 654 -22.86 -11.35 -8.30
C ARG A 654 -23.22 -12.83 -8.36
N ALA A 655 -24.04 -13.32 -7.44
CA ALA A 655 -24.39 -14.74 -7.37
C ALA A 655 -25.69 -15.13 -8.09
N GLU A 656 -26.65 -14.24 -8.25
CA GLU A 656 -28.00 -14.62 -8.68
C GLU A 656 -28.14 -14.79 -10.20
N TYR A 657 -28.70 -15.92 -10.64
CA TYR A 657 -28.98 -16.24 -12.04
C TYR A 657 -30.37 -16.85 -12.23
N GLU A 658 -30.88 -16.83 -13.48
CA GLU A 658 -32.13 -17.50 -13.85
C GLU A 658 -31.98 -19.03 -13.77
N ASP A 659 -30.79 -19.54 -14.10
CA ASP A 659 -30.44 -20.96 -13.97
C ASP A 659 -29.87 -21.24 -12.57
N PRO A 660 -30.52 -22.10 -11.75
CA PRO A 660 -30.03 -22.47 -10.42
C PRO A 660 -28.61 -23.04 -10.42
N PHE A 661 -28.21 -23.78 -11.47
CA PHE A 661 -26.85 -24.32 -11.57
C PHE A 661 -25.79 -23.21 -11.52
N TYR A 662 -26.04 -22.11 -12.24
CA TYR A 662 -25.13 -20.98 -12.28
C TYR A 662 -25.19 -20.13 -11.01
N THR A 663 -26.35 -20.11 -10.34
CA THR A 663 -26.46 -19.52 -9.00
C THR A 663 -25.57 -20.24 -8.00
N ASP A 664 -25.67 -21.57 -7.91
CA ASP A 664 -24.89 -22.36 -6.96
C ASP A 664 -23.38 -22.26 -7.25
N LEU A 665 -23.01 -22.30 -8.53
CA LEU A 665 -21.62 -22.15 -8.97
C LEU A 665 -21.05 -20.76 -8.62
N ALA A 666 -21.85 -19.70 -8.75
CA ALA A 666 -21.41 -18.35 -8.40
C ALA A 666 -21.28 -18.16 -6.88
N VAL A 667 -22.15 -18.81 -6.09
CA VAL A 667 -22.02 -18.86 -4.63
C VAL A 667 -20.72 -19.58 -4.23
N GLU A 668 -20.40 -20.71 -4.85
CA GLU A 668 -19.13 -21.41 -4.63
C GLU A 668 -17.94 -20.50 -4.94
N ALA A 669 -17.97 -19.82 -6.09
CA ALA A 669 -16.91 -18.91 -6.50
C ALA A 669 -16.74 -17.74 -5.52
N LEU A 670 -17.84 -17.14 -5.05
CA LEU A 670 -17.81 -16.05 -4.06
C LEU A 670 -17.22 -16.48 -2.71
N GLU A 671 -17.46 -17.72 -2.27
CA GLU A 671 -16.77 -18.23 -1.08
C GLU A 671 -15.27 -18.42 -1.35
N ALA A 672 -14.88 -18.86 -2.54
CA ALA A 672 -13.48 -18.95 -2.91
C ALA A 672 -12.79 -17.57 -3.00
N TRP A 673 -13.53 -16.51 -3.40
CA TRP A 673 -13.04 -15.13 -3.36
C TRP A 673 -12.74 -14.62 -1.95
N LYS A 674 -13.30 -15.23 -0.90
CA LYS A 674 -13.03 -14.89 0.50
C LYS A 674 -11.79 -15.60 1.07
N THR A 675 -11.11 -16.43 0.28
CA THR A 675 -9.87 -17.11 0.72
C THR A 675 -8.66 -16.18 0.67
N PRO A 676 -7.58 -16.43 1.43
CA PRO A 676 -6.48 -15.47 1.61
C PRO A 676 -5.82 -14.93 0.33
N LEU A 677 -5.76 -15.71 -0.75
CA LEU A 677 -5.16 -15.26 -2.02
C LEU A 677 -6.06 -14.27 -2.77
N PHE A 678 -7.39 -14.41 -2.64
CA PHE A 678 -8.37 -13.65 -3.41
C PHE A 678 -9.06 -12.56 -2.59
N ALA A 679 -9.15 -12.73 -1.27
CA ALA A 679 -9.83 -11.81 -0.36
C ALA A 679 -9.35 -10.36 -0.44
N PRO A 680 -8.04 -10.07 -0.60
CA PRO A 680 -7.56 -8.69 -0.76
C PRO A 680 -8.07 -7.99 -2.03
N HIS A 681 -8.64 -8.75 -2.97
CA HIS A 681 -9.13 -8.24 -4.24
C HIS A 681 -10.65 -8.29 -4.34
N PHE A 682 -11.36 -8.85 -3.35
CA PHE A 682 -12.82 -8.91 -3.32
C PHE A 682 -13.39 -7.80 -2.44
N HIS A 683 -14.29 -7.00 -3.01
CA HIS A 683 -14.92 -5.86 -2.38
C HIS A 683 -16.43 -6.12 -2.32
N GLN A 684 -16.89 -6.55 -1.15
CA GLN A 684 -18.30 -6.87 -0.90
C GLN A 684 -19.12 -5.60 -0.60
N THR A 685 -19.14 -4.66 -1.55
CA THR A 685 -19.91 -3.40 -1.44
C THR A 685 -21.41 -3.58 -1.70
N GLY A 686 -21.83 -4.79 -2.08
CA GLY A 686 -23.18 -5.11 -2.51
C GLY A 686 -23.46 -4.76 -3.97
N PHE A 687 -24.60 -5.25 -4.46
CA PHE A 687 -25.05 -5.11 -5.84
C PHE A 687 -26.45 -4.52 -5.88
N LEU A 688 -26.56 -3.27 -6.38
CA LEU A 688 -27.82 -2.57 -6.57
C LEU A 688 -28.33 -2.85 -7.98
N HIS A 689 -29.30 -3.74 -8.10
CA HIS A 689 -29.85 -4.20 -9.37
C HIS A 689 -31.22 -3.58 -9.62
N CYS A 690 -31.32 -2.72 -10.63
CA CYS A 690 -32.51 -1.94 -10.90
C CYS A 690 -32.90 -1.92 -12.39
N ALA A 691 -34.09 -1.41 -12.65
CA ALA A 691 -34.60 -1.00 -13.94
C ALA A 691 -35.18 0.42 -13.83
N SER A 692 -34.98 1.27 -14.83
CA SER A 692 -35.58 2.61 -14.86
C SER A 692 -37.05 2.60 -15.28
N ALA A 693 -37.74 3.74 -15.19
CA ALA A 693 -39.13 3.89 -15.65
C ALA A 693 -39.35 3.49 -17.13
N THR A 694 -38.31 3.63 -17.96
CA THR A 694 -38.38 3.35 -19.41
C THR A 694 -37.80 2.00 -19.77
N ALA A 695 -37.55 1.14 -18.78
CA ALA A 695 -36.96 -0.17 -19.03
C ALA A 695 -37.91 -1.05 -19.86
N PRO A 696 -37.41 -1.75 -20.90
CA PRO A 696 -38.23 -2.71 -21.65
C PRO A 696 -38.76 -3.83 -20.74
N GLU A 697 -39.94 -4.38 -21.04
CA GLU A 697 -40.54 -5.48 -20.27
C GLU A 697 -39.57 -6.66 -20.08
N LYS A 698 -38.79 -7.00 -21.12
CA LYS A 698 -37.74 -8.04 -21.03
C LYS A 698 -36.70 -7.74 -19.95
N ALA A 699 -36.29 -6.47 -19.79
CA ALA A 699 -35.32 -6.06 -18.78
C ALA A 699 -35.88 -6.21 -17.36
N VAL A 700 -37.15 -5.83 -17.16
CA VAL A 700 -37.88 -5.97 -15.89
C VAL A 700 -38.15 -7.43 -15.57
N GLY A 701 -38.57 -8.24 -16.54
CA GLY A 701 -38.82 -9.66 -16.39
C GLY A 701 -37.59 -10.42 -15.90
N THR A 702 -36.43 -10.21 -16.53
CA THR A 702 -35.17 -10.82 -16.06
C THR A 702 -34.73 -10.29 -14.70
N LEU A 703 -34.91 -9.00 -14.41
CA LEU A 703 -34.62 -8.46 -13.08
C LEU A 703 -35.41 -9.19 -11.99
N ASN A 704 -36.69 -9.43 -12.23
CA ASN A 704 -37.58 -10.16 -11.32
C ASN A 704 -37.17 -11.64 -11.18
N ALA A 705 -36.78 -12.30 -12.27
CA ALA A 705 -36.31 -13.68 -12.23
C ALA A 705 -35.01 -13.82 -11.40
N PHE A 706 -34.06 -12.90 -11.57
CA PHE A 706 -32.86 -12.84 -10.73
C PHE A 706 -33.17 -12.57 -9.26
N ARG A 707 -34.09 -11.65 -8.98
CA ARG A 707 -34.55 -11.39 -7.61
C ARG A 707 -35.15 -12.64 -6.98
N ALA A 708 -36.03 -13.34 -7.68
CA ALA A 708 -36.65 -14.57 -7.21
C ALA A 708 -35.59 -15.66 -6.90
N SER A 709 -34.57 -15.78 -7.75
CA SER A 709 -33.42 -16.68 -7.51
C SER A 709 -32.66 -16.31 -6.22
N ALA A 710 -32.38 -15.02 -6.02
CA ALA A 710 -31.71 -14.54 -4.81
C ALA A 710 -32.54 -14.76 -3.53
N GLU A 711 -33.85 -14.53 -3.59
CA GLU A 711 -34.79 -14.73 -2.48
C GLU A 711 -35.05 -16.21 -2.17
N ALA A 712 -34.88 -17.11 -3.15
CA ALA A 712 -35.02 -18.56 -2.98
C ALA A 712 -33.76 -19.22 -2.38
N HIS A 713 -32.57 -18.69 -2.65
CA HIS A 713 -31.32 -19.34 -2.24
C HIS A 713 -30.98 -19.09 -0.74
N PRO A 714 -30.75 -20.14 0.09
CA PRO A 714 -30.60 -20.00 1.54
C PRO A 714 -29.48 -19.07 2.01
N ARG A 715 -28.38 -19.01 1.25
CA ARG A 715 -27.23 -18.15 1.59
C ARG A 715 -27.45 -16.68 1.22
N MET A 716 -28.30 -16.39 0.23
CA MET A 716 -28.49 -15.03 -0.29
C MET A 716 -29.73 -14.35 0.28
N LYS A 717 -30.81 -15.09 0.55
CA LYS A 717 -32.11 -14.53 0.96
C LYS A 717 -32.03 -13.44 2.03
N LYS A 718 -31.19 -13.63 3.06
CA LYS A 718 -31.01 -12.67 4.17
C LYS A 718 -30.29 -11.36 3.79
N HIS A 719 -29.68 -11.32 2.60
CA HIS A 719 -28.91 -10.19 2.09
C HIS A 719 -29.67 -9.35 1.07
N VAL A 720 -30.84 -9.82 0.62
CA VAL A 720 -31.67 -9.17 -0.41
C VAL A 720 -32.64 -8.19 0.24
N SER A 721 -32.66 -6.95 -0.24
CA SER A 721 -33.58 -5.90 0.18
C SER A 721 -34.30 -5.30 -1.04
N PRO A 722 -35.63 -5.11 -1.01
CA PRO A 722 -36.35 -4.52 -2.13
C PRO A 722 -36.00 -3.03 -2.33
N ILE A 723 -36.04 -2.60 -3.58
CA ILE A 723 -35.95 -1.18 -3.98
C ILE A 723 -37.22 -0.85 -4.74
N ASN A 724 -38.10 -0.07 -4.15
CA ASN A 724 -39.38 0.31 -4.74
C ASN A 724 -39.38 1.76 -5.23
N SER A 725 -38.43 2.57 -4.77
CA SER A 725 -38.35 3.99 -5.10
C SER A 725 -36.93 4.54 -4.97
N LYS A 726 -36.73 5.77 -5.49
CA LYS A 726 -35.52 6.58 -5.24
C LYS A 726 -35.20 6.68 -3.75
N ARG A 727 -36.23 6.77 -2.89
CA ARG A 727 -36.05 6.94 -1.45
C ARG A 727 -35.25 5.77 -0.86
N ASP A 728 -35.61 4.54 -1.22
CA ASP A 728 -34.94 3.32 -0.71
C ASP A 728 -33.46 3.28 -1.11
N ILE A 729 -33.13 3.78 -2.31
CA ILE A 729 -31.75 3.91 -2.79
C ILE A 729 -31.00 4.97 -1.98
N VAL A 730 -31.57 6.16 -1.80
CA VAL A 730 -30.88 7.30 -1.17
C VAL A 730 -30.72 7.11 0.35
N GLU A 731 -31.65 6.43 1.00
CA GLU A 731 -31.54 6.08 2.42
C GLU A 731 -30.35 5.15 2.69
N GLN A 732 -30.04 4.24 1.76
CA GLN A 732 -28.90 3.33 1.88
C GLN A 732 -27.61 3.92 1.28
N PHE A 733 -27.73 4.69 0.19
CA PHE A 733 -26.64 5.22 -0.62
C PHE A 733 -26.88 6.70 -0.91
N TRP A 734 -26.64 7.52 0.12
CA TRP A 734 -26.87 8.96 0.09
C TRP A 734 -26.12 9.68 -1.05
N GLN A 735 -25.05 9.08 -1.56
CA GLN A 735 -24.26 9.57 -2.69
C GLN A 735 -25.12 9.82 -3.95
N PHE A 736 -26.20 9.04 -4.14
CA PHE A 736 -27.11 9.20 -5.27
C PHE A 736 -28.23 10.23 -5.05
N ARG A 737 -28.24 10.97 -3.93
CA ARG A 737 -29.32 11.91 -3.57
C ARG A 737 -29.64 12.94 -4.67
N ASN A 738 -28.61 13.37 -5.38
CA ASN A 738 -28.71 14.37 -6.45
C ASN A 738 -29.23 13.78 -7.76
N GLY A 739 -29.14 12.46 -7.96
CA GLY A 739 -29.67 11.77 -9.14
C GLY A 739 -31.19 11.76 -9.15
N PRO A 740 -31.86 12.01 -10.29
CA PRO A 740 -33.31 11.94 -10.38
C PRO A 740 -33.83 10.51 -10.18
N LEU A 741 -33.07 9.47 -10.56
CA LEU A 741 -33.41 8.04 -10.41
C LEU A 741 -34.87 7.73 -10.81
N THR A 742 -35.37 8.37 -11.87
CA THR A 742 -36.79 8.40 -12.22
C THR A 742 -37.35 7.00 -12.45
N GLY A 743 -38.28 6.58 -11.58
CA GLY A 743 -38.96 5.28 -11.61
C GLY A 743 -38.04 4.07 -11.45
N TRP A 744 -36.87 4.24 -10.82
CA TRP A 744 -35.99 3.12 -10.52
C TRP A 744 -36.63 2.17 -9.50
N HIS A 745 -36.66 0.89 -9.83
CA HIS A 745 -37.13 -0.20 -8.98
C HIS A 745 -36.28 -1.45 -9.17
N GLY A 746 -36.25 -2.35 -8.18
CA GLY A 746 -35.45 -3.57 -8.18
C GLY A 746 -35.13 -4.09 -6.79
N TYR A 747 -33.86 -4.41 -6.53
CA TYR A 747 -33.39 -4.88 -5.23
C TYR A 747 -31.89 -4.55 -5.02
N PHE A 748 -31.48 -4.56 -3.76
CA PHE A 748 -30.09 -4.53 -3.34
C PHE A 748 -29.71 -5.88 -2.73
N ASN A 749 -28.58 -6.45 -3.15
CA ASN A 749 -28.03 -7.68 -2.56
C ASN A 749 -26.68 -7.41 -1.91
N SER A 750 -26.62 -7.45 -0.58
CA SER A 750 -25.37 -7.24 0.18
C SER A 750 -24.41 -8.44 0.15
N TYR A 751 -24.85 -9.59 -0.39
CA TYR A 751 -23.97 -10.76 -0.54
C TYR A 751 -22.91 -10.56 -1.64
N ASP A 752 -23.22 -9.70 -2.59
CA ASP A 752 -22.43 -9.49 -3.82
C ASP A 752 -21.45 -8.31 -3.71
N GLY A 753 -20.75 -8.04 -4.81
CA GLY A 753 -19.91 -6.86 -4.95
C GLY A 753 -19.10 -6.90 -6.25
N TYR A 754 -17.82 -6.58 -6.15
CA TYR A 754 -16.91 -6.64 -7.28
C TYR A 754 -15.51 -7.09 -6.86
N ALA A 755 -14.64 -7.38 -7.83
CA ALA A 755 -13.22 -7.60 -7.57
C ALA A 755 -12.31 -6.75 -8.44
N HIS A 756 -11.15 -6.37 -7.90
CA HIS A 756 -10.08 -5.69 -8.61
C HIS A 756 -9.39 -6.69 -9.55
N SER A 757 -9.74 -6.62 -10.84
CA SER A 757 -9.52 -7.72 -11.78
C SER A 757 -8.05 -7.86 -12.18
N SER A 758 -7.41 -6.76 -12.57
CA SER A 758 -5.97 -6.75 -12.90
C SER A 758 -5.10 -7.16 -11.71
N ASN A 759 -5.45 -6.67 -10.50
CA ASN A 759 -4.69 -6.95 -9.29
C ASN A 759 -4.74 -8.43 -8.91
N SER A 760 -5.91 -9.08 -9.03
CA SER A 760 -6.03 -10.51 -8.73
C SER A 760 -5.30 -11.39 -9.76
N LEU A 761 -5.27 -11.02 -11.05
CA LEU A 761 -4.47 -11.72 -12.06
C LEU A 761 -2.97 -11.65 -11.73
N ILE A 762 -2.48 -10.49 -11.31
CA ILE A 762 -1.08 -10.29 -10.89
C ILE A 762 -0.76 -11.15 -9.66
N ALA A 763 -1.65 -11.18 -8.67
CA ALA A 763 -1.47 -11.97 -7.45
C ALA A 763 -1.41 -13.48 -7.75
N VAL A 764 -2.32 -13.98 -8.59
CA VAL A 764 -2.32 -15.39 -9.01
C VAL A 764 -1.08 -15.72 -9.84
N HIS A 765 -0.67 -14.85 -10.77
CA HIS A 765 0.57 -15.05 -11.52
C HIS A 765 1.80 -15.16 -10.59
N ARG A 766 1.93 -14.29 -9.59
CA ARG A 766 3.00 -14.38 -8.59
C ARG A 766 2.96 -15.70 -7.82
N ALA A 767 1.76 -16.17 -7.44
CA ALA A 767 1.59 -17.46 -6.78
C ALA A 767 2.00 -18.62 -7.70
N CYS A 768 1.60 -18.61 -8.98
CA CYS A 768 2.03 -19.62 -9.96
C CYS A 768 3.55 -19.66 -10.13
N VAL A 769 4.20 -18.48 -10.22
CA VAL A 769 5.68 -18.40 -10.30
C VAL A 769 6.34 -18.97 -9.06
N ALA A 770 5.80 -18.67 -7.86
CA ALA A 770 6.29 -19.23 -6.61
C ALA A 770 6.13 -20.76 -6.55
N ASP A 771 5.09 -21.31 -7.19
CA ASP A 771 4.87 -22.75 -7.33
C ASP A 771 5.72 -23.40 -8.46
N GLY A 772 6.58 -22.63 -9.15
CA GLY A 772 7.48 -23.13 -10.20
C GLY A 772 6.90 -23.19 -11.61
N VAL A 773 5.75 -22.57 -11.87
CA VAL A 773 5.16 -22.47 -13.22
C VAL A 773 6.02 -21.54 -14.10
N ARG A 774 6.37 -22.00 -15.31
CA ARG A 774 7.14 -21.20 -16.27
C ARG A 774 6.23 -20.32 -17.11
N PHE A 775 6.57 -19.04 -17.28
CA PHE A 775 5.83 -18.11 -18.14
C PHE A 775 6.69 -17.67 -19.33
N LEU A 776 6.14 -17.83 -20.54
CA LEU A 776 6.72 -17.40 -21.81
C LEU A 776 5.87 -16.27 -22.39
N LEU A 777 6.15 -15.05 -21.93
CA LEU A 777 5.42 -13.83 -22.31
C LEU A 777 6.00 -13.21 -23.59
N GLY A 778 5.17 -12.51 -24.36
CA GLY A 778 5.56 -11.91 -25.64
C GLY A 778 5.78 -12.94 -26.75
N ARG A 779 5.14 -14.11 -26.62
CA ARG A 779 5.30 -15.26 -27.52
C ARG A 779 3.92 -15.74 -27.94
N GLU A 780 3.52 -15.36 -29.15
CA GLU A 780 2.23 -15.76 -29.71
C GLU A 780 2.29 -17.19 -30.24
N ALA A 781 1.35 -18.03 -29.80
CA ALA A 781 1.15 -19.35 -30.37
C ALA A 781 0.63 -19.23 -31.81
N ALA A 782 1.22 -19.95 -32.75
CA ALA A 782 0.80 -19.98 -34.15
C ALA A 782 -0.01 -21.23 -34.49
N GLU A 783 0.43 -22.39 -34.01
CA GLU A 783 -0.21 -23.67 -34.28
C GLU A 783 0.08 -24.69 -33.17
N ILE A 784 -0.84 -25.64 -33.01
CA ILE A 784 -0.61 -26.87 -32.25
C ILE A 784 0.01 -27.88 -33.22
N VAL A 785 1.12 -28.51 -32.82
CA VAL A 785 1.82 -29.50 -33.65
C VAL A 785 1.29 -30.89 -33.31
N TYR A 786 0.91 -31.65 -34.34
CA TYR A 786 0.29 -32.96 -34.19
C TYR A 786 1.10 -34.07 -34.86
N GLU A 787 1.02 -35.27 -34.29
CA GLU A 787 1.45 -36.53 -34.90
C GLU A 787 0.23 -37.42 -35.19
N LYS A 788 0.30 -38.23 -36.26
CA LYS A 788 -0.75 -39.19 -36.59
C LYS A 788 -0.67 -40.40 -35.66
N THR A 789 -1.80 -40.80 -35.09
CA THR A 789 -1.89 -42.04 -34.32
C THR A 789 -2.30 -43.22 -35.22
N PRO A 790 -1.97 -44.48 -34.86
CA PRO A 790 -2.34 -45.67 -35.64
C PRO A 790 -3.85 -45.83 -35.91
N GLY A 791 -4.72 -45.18 -35.12
CA GLY A 791 -6.18 -45.23 -35.26
C GLY A 791 -6.80 -44.07 -36.06
N GLY A 792 -6.00 -43.26 -36.78
CA GLY A 792 -6.50 -42.15 -37.61
C GLY A 792 -6.72 -40.83 -36.89
N SER A 793 -6.72 -40.81 -35.55
CA SER A 793 -6.73 -39.57 -34.75
C SER A 793 -5.36 -38.88 -34.72
N THR A 794 -5.32 -37.61 -34.30
CA THR A 794 -4.09 -36.84 -34.12
C THR A 794 -3.74 -36.69 -32.65
N LYS A 795 -2.45 -36.62 -32.31
CA LYS A 795 -1.99 -36.36 -30.95
C LYS A 795 -1.06 -35.15 -30.94
N ALA A 796 -1.39 -34.15 -30.14
CA ALA A 796 -0.56 -32.98 -29.96
C ALA A 796 0.77 -33.35 -29.29
N THR A 797 1.85 -32.79 -29.80
CA THR A 797 3.21 -32.94 -29.25
C THR A 797 3.77 -31.65 -28.69
N GLY A 798 3.11 -30.52 -28.95
CA GLY A 798 3.53 -29.21 -28.49
C GLY A 798 2.88 -28.07 -29.25
N VAL A 799 3.39 -26.85 -29.04
CA VAL A 799 2.95 -25.62 -29.71
C VAL A 799 4.13 -24.95 -30.40
N ARG A 800 3.91 -24.48 -31.64
CA ARG A 800 4.86 -23.63 -32.36
C ARG A 800 4.43 -22.17 -32.26
N THR A 801 5.35 -21.29 -31.90
CA THR A 801 5.11 -19.85 -31.83
C THR A 801 5.17 -19.21 -33.23
N ARG A 802 4.60 -18.02 -33.42
CA ARG A 802 4.71 -17.24 -34.67
C ARG A 802 6.16 -16.93 -35.05
N ALA A 803 7.06 -16.88 -34.07
CA ALA A 803 8.50 -16.70 -34.29
C ALA A 803 9.23 -18.01 -34.69
N GLY A 804 8.50 -19.13 -34.83
CA GLY A 804 9.04 -20.42 -35.25
C GLY A 804 9.55 -21.32 -34.12
N ALA A 805 9.62 -20.86 -32.87
CA ALA A 805 10.08 -21.67 -31.74
C ALA A 805 9.05 -22.76 -31.38
N TYR A 806 9.53 -23.98 -31.17
CA TYR A 806 8.71 -25.13 -30.77
C TYR A 806 8.83 -25.41 -29.27
N HIS A 807 7.70 -25.61 -28.60
CA HIS A 807 7.61 -25.95 -27.18
C HIS A 807 6.87 -27.28 -27.02
N ALA A 808 7.59 -28.31 -26.61
CA ALA A 808 7.04 -29.65 -26.42
C ALA A 808 6.06 -29.72 -25.25
N ALA A 809 4.96 -30.45 -25.44
CA ALA A 809 3.95 -30.70 -24.42
C ALA A 809 3.21 -32.01 -24.72
N LYS A 810 2.90 -32.80 -23.68
CA LYS A 810 2.01 -33.97 -23.81
C LYS A 810 0.53 -33.59 -23.71
N LEU A 811 0.24 -32.43 -23.13
CA LEU A 811 -1.08 -31.83 -23.08
C LEU A 811 -0.98 -30.34 -23.37
N VAL A 812 -1.80 -29.88 -24.31
CA VAL A 812 -1.99 -28.46 -24.62
C VAL A 812 -3.35 -28.03 -24.09
N ILE A 813 -3.38 -26.98 -23.28
CA ILE A 813 -4.61 -26.37 -22.76
C ILE A 813 -4.76 -25.00 -23.42
N VAL A 814 -5.83 -24.81 -24.19
CA VAL A 814 -6.11 -23.56 -24.92
C VAL A 814 -7.07 -22.69 -24.10
N ALA A 815 -6.56 -21.57 -23.60
CA ALA A 815 -7.28 -20.60 -22.76
C ALA A 815 -7.16 -19.17 -23.34
N LEU A 816 -7.29 -19.04 -24.67
CA LEU A 816 -7.05 -17.82 -25.45
C LEU A 816 -8.26 -16.87 -25.55
N GLY A 817 -9.35 -17.16 -24.84
CA GLY A 817 -10.56 -16.33 -24.84
C GLY A 817 -11.09 -16.08 -26.25
N ALA A 818 -11.35 -14.82 -26.61
CA ALA A 818 -11.90 -14.43 -27.91
C ALA A 818 -11.03 -14.85 -29.12
N THR A 819 -9.76 -15.18 -28.90
CA THR A 819 -8.82 -15.63 -29.94
C THR A 819 -8.64 -17.15 -30.00
N ALA A 820 -9.48 -17.94 -29.30
CA ALA A 820 -9.37 -19.40 -29.29
C ALA A 820 -9.41 -20.05 -30.69
N THR A 821 -10.13 -19.44 -31.64
CA THR A 821 -10.23 -19.89 -33.04
C THR A 821 -8.90 -19.78 -33.81
N ASP A 822 -7.89 -19.09 -33.27
CA ASP A 822 -6.56 -19.00 -33.88
C ASP A 822 -5.75 -20.30 -33.70
N LEU A 823 -5.97 -21.03 -32.60
CA LEU A 823 -5.34 -22.34 -32.36
C LEU A 823 -6.28 -23.52 -32.56
N VAL A 824 -7.59 -23.34 -32.37
CA VAL A 824 -8.60 -24.40 -32.54
C VAL A 824 -9.69 -23.91 -33.48
N PRO A 825 -9.45 -23.84 -34.81
CA PRO A 825 -10.38 -23.22 -35.76
C PRO A 825 -11.80 -23.80 -35.73
N GLN A 826 -11.90 -25.10 -35.50
CA GLN A 826 -13.17 -25.85 -35.39
C GLN A 826 -14.08 -25.41 -34.23
N VAL A 827 -13.58 -24.64 -33.25
CA VAL A 827 -14.44 -24.05 -32.22
C VAL A 827 -15.32 -22.90 -32.75
N GLY A 828 -14.99 -22.33 -33.91
CA GLY A 828 -15.71 -21.17 -34.48
C GLY A 828 -17.20 -21.43 -34.79
N GLN A 829 -17.64 -22.69 -34.79
CA GLN A 829 -19.05 -23.07 -34.96
C GLN A 829 -19.89 -22.93 -33.68
N GLN A 830 -19.23 -22.80 -32.52
CA GLN A 830 -19.84 -22.79 -31.19
C GLN A 830 -19.36 -21.64 -30.30
N VAL A 831 -18.25 -20.98 -30.64
CA VAL A 831 -17.73 -19.79 -29.95
C VAL A 831 -17.65 -18.59 -30.88
N VAL A 832 -18.08 -17.43 -30.38
CA VAL A 832 -18.01 -16.13 -31.07
C VAL A 832 -17.14 -15.16 -30.25
N ALA A 833 -16.37 -14.30 -30.93
CA ALA A 833 -15.74 -13.16 -30.29
C ALA A 833 -16.78 -12.04 -30.14
N LYS A 834 -17.08 -11.68 -28.90
CA LYS A 834 -18.09 -10.68 -28.56
C LYS A 834 -17.47 -9.58 -27.70
N SER A 835 -17.99 -8.36 -27.80
CA SER A 835 -17.47 -7.22 -27.04
C SER A 835 -18.54 -6.38 -26.37
N TRP A 836 -18.14 -5.73 -25.28
CA TRP A 836 -18.87 -4.66 -24.63
C TRP A 836 -18.03 -3.40 -24.48
N SER A 837 -18.71 -2.27 -24.57
CA SER A 837 -18.11 -0.96 -24.40
C SER A 837 -17.75 -0.68 -22.94
N VAL A 838 -16.58 -0.09 -22.74
CA VAL A 838 -16.08 0.37 -21.45
C VAL A 838 -15.58 1.80 -21.61
N ALA A 839 -15.91 2.66 -20.64
CA ALA A 839 -15.36 4.00 -20.53
C ALA A 839 -15.16 4.38 -19.07
N HIS A 840 -14.42 5.45 -18.82
CA HIS A 840 -14.14 5.93 -17.48
C HIS A 840 -14.37 7.44 -17.39
N VAL A 841 -14.69 7.90 -16.18
CA VAL A 841 -14.62 9.31 -15.80
C VAL A 841 -13.48 9.46 -14.79
N GLN A 842 -12.62 10.47 -15.02
CA GLN A 842 -11.61 10.86 -14.04
C GLN A 842 -12.26 11.71 -12.94
N LEU A 843 -12.23 11.21 -11.72
CA LEU A 843 -12.66 11.95 -10.54
C LEU A 843 -11.49 12.68 -9.90
N THR A 844 -11.82 13.77 -9.20
CA THR A 844 -10.94 14.36 -8.18
C THR A 844 -10.90 13.49 -6.93
N ASP A 845 -9.90 13.67 -6.06
CA ASP A 845 -9.81 12.94 -4.79
C ASP A 845 -11.05 13.13 -3.91
N ALA A 846 -11.61 14.34 -3.90
CA ALA A 846 -12.82 14.66 -3.14
C ALA A 846 -14.06 13.92 -3.69
N GLU A 847 -14.27 13.94 -5.00
CA GLU A 847 -15.36 13.20 -5.66
C GLU A 847 -15.20 11.69 -5.43
N ALA A 848 -13.99 11.16 -5.57
CA ALA A 848 -13.70 9.75 -5.34
C ALA A 848 -13.93 9.35 -3.87
N SER A 849 -13.55 10.21 -2.93
CA SER A 849 -13.80 9.99 -1.50
C SER A 849 -15.29 9.99 -1.17
N VAL A 850 -16.10 10.85 -1.80
CA VAL A 850 -17.55 10.88 -1.61
C VAL A 850 -18.21 9.60 -2.14
N LEU A 851 -17.74 9.10 -3.27
CA LEU A 851 -18.28 7.92 -3.94
C LEU A 851 -17.69 6.59 -3.42
N ARG A 852 -16.81 6.63 -2.41
CA ARG A 852 -16.25 5.40 -1.82
C ARG A 852 -17.33 4.62 -1.08
N GLY A 853 -17.33 3.30 -1.27
CA GLY A 853 -18.27 2.38 -0.63
C GLY A 853 -19.66 2.33 -1.29
N ILE A 854 -19.87 2.98 -2.44
CA ILE A 854 -21.11 2.77 -3.20
C ILE A 854 -21.18 1.33 -3.72
N PRO A 855 -22.38 0.75 -3.84
CA PRO A 855 -22.53 -0.59 -4.40
C PRO A 855 -22.22 -0.57 -5.88
N VAL A 856 -21.96 -1.77 -6.44
CA VAL A 856 -22.03 -1.93 -7.89
C VAL A 856 -23.47 -1.59 -8.31
N THR A 857 -23.61 -0.53 -9.09
CA THR A 857 -24.93 0.01 -9.45
C THR A 857 -25.23 -0.39 -10.88
N TYR A 858 -26.29 -1.18 -11.06
CA TYR A 858 -26.63 -1.80 -12.34
C TYR A 858 -28.08 -1.51 -12.70
N ALA A 859 -28.29 -0.69 -13.73
CA ALA A 859 -29.59 -0.48 -14.36
C ALA A 859 -29.68 -1.29 -15.65
N ARG A 860 -30.56 -2.29 -15.68
CA ARG A 860 -30.73 -3.28 -16.76
C ARG A 860 -31.00 -2.69 -18.14
N ASP A 861 -31.50 -1.46 -18.21
CA ASP A 861 -31.82 -0.74 -19.44
C ASP A 861 -30.82 0.37 -19.80
N LEU A 862 -29.94 0.78 -18.86
CA LEU A 862 -29.01 1.90 -19.06
C LEU A 862 -27.55 1.45 -19.09
N GLY A 863 -27.08 0.80 -18.02
CA GLY A 863 -25.66 0.51 -17.82
C GLY A 863 -25.34 0.19 -16.36
N PHE A 864 -24.04 0.07 -16.08
CA PHE A 864 -23.54 -0.11 -14.73
C PHE A 864 -22.29 0.71 -14.44
N LEU A 865 -22.09 0.96 -13.14
CA LEU A 865 -20.92 1.64 -12.58
C LEU A 865 -20.48 0.98 -11.27
N PHE A 866 -19.23 1.23 -10.89
CA PHE A 866 -18.59 0.70 -9.69
C PHE A 866 -18.23 1.84 -8.74
N GLU A 867 -17.78 1.51 -7.52
CA GLU A 867 -17.04 2.49 -6.73
C GLU A 867 -15.74 2.91 -7.46
N PRO A 868 -15.24 4.13 -7.21
CA PRO A 868 -14.01 4.61 -7.84
C PRO A 868 -12.78 3.78 -7.46
N GLU A 869 -11.89 3.54 -8.42
CA GLU A 869 -10.64 2.80 -8.18
C GLU A 869 -9.70 3.60 -7.26
N PRO A 870 -9.26 3.02 -6.12
CA PRO A 870 -8.25 3.61 -5.26
C PRO A 870 -6.96 3.94 -6.01
N GLY A 871 -6.41 5.12 -5.74
CA GLY A 871 -5.12 5.58 -6.31
C GLY A 871 -5.21 6.17 -7.71
N THR A 872 -6.17 5.73 -8.55
CA THR A 872 -6.39 6.34 -9.89
C THR A 872 -7.61 7.24 -9.96
N ASN A 873 -8.55 7.09 -9.03
CA ASN A 873 -9.84 7.80 -9.00
C ASN A 873 -10.66 7.65 -10.29
N LEU A 874 -10.46 6.55 -11.02
CA LEU A 874 -11.23 6.24 -12.21
C LEU A 874 -12.58 5.63 -11.82
N LEU A 875 -13.66 6.28 -12.24
CA LEU A 875 -15.01 5.74 -12.16
C LEU A 875 -15.31 4.99 -13.46
N LYS A 876 -15.40 3.67 -13.40
CA LYS A 876 -15.71 2.84 -14.57
C LYS A 876 -17.20 2.83 -14.88
N LEU A 877 -17.52 2.91 -16.18
CA LEU A 877 -18.86 2.95 -16.73
C LEU A 877 -18.97 1.96 -17.90
N CYS A 878 -20.08 1.23 -17.94
CA CYS A 878 -20.41 0.33 -19.04
C CYS A 878 -21.89 0.49 -19.41
N PRO A 879 -22.24 0.62 -20.70
CA PRO A 879 -23.63 0.69 -21.12
C PRO A 879 -24.26 -0.70 -21.19
N MET A 880 -25.58 -0.75 -21.10
CA MET A 880 -26.34 -1.97 -21.40
C MET A 880 -26.55 -2.13 -22.90
N GLY A 881 -26.41 -3.37 -23.39
CA GLY A 881 -26.71 -3.71 -24.79
C GLY A 881 -26.32 -5.13 -25.19
N GLY A 882 -26.68 -5.49 -26.42
CA GLY A 882 -26.39 -6.80 -27.02
C GLY A 882 -24.92 -7.01 -27.38
N GLY A 883 -24.09 -5.95 -27.35
CA GLY A 883 -22.67 -5.98 -27.70
C GLY A 883 -22.40 -6.05 -29.20
N SER A 884 -21.11 -6.13 -29.56
CA SER A 884 -20.67 -6.27 -30.95
C SER A 884 -19.89 -7.55 -31.17
N ILE A 885 -20.09 -8.19 -32.32
CA ILE A 885 -19.29 -9.32 -32.81
C ILE A 885 -18.47 -8.88 -34.02
N ASN A 886 -17.44 -9.63 -34.40
CA ASN A 886 -16.63 -9.31 -35.57
C ASN A 886 -16.44 -10.56 -36.42
N THR A 887 -17.44 -10.81 -37.27
CA THR A 887 -17.48 -11.99 -38.14
C THR A 887 -16.74 -11.74 -39.44
N ASP A 888 -15.78 -12.60 -39.77
CA ASP A 888 -15.16 -12.58 -41.10
C ASP A 888 -16.19 -13.04 -42.15
N PRO A 889 -16.58 -12.19 -43.12
CA PRO A 889 -17.61 -12.53 -44.10
C PRO A 889 -17.19 -13.67 -45.05
N LYS A 890 -15.89 -13.95 -45.19
CA LYS A 890 -15.39 -15.03 -46.06
C LYS A 890 -15.41 -16.38 -45.36
N THR A 891 -15.03 -16.41 -44.08
CA THR A 891 -14.86 -17.66 -43.32
C THR A 891 -16.03 -17.96 -42.40
N GLY A 892 -16.87 -16.96 -42.08
CA GLY A 892 -17.94 -17.06 -41.10
C GLY A 892 -17.45 -17.15 -39.64
N VAL A 893 -16.14 -17.07 -39.41
CA VAL A 893 -15.53 -17.18 -38.08
C VAL A 893 -15.42 -15.80 -37.46
N SER A 894 -15.83 -15.69 -36.20
CA SER A 894 -15.71 -14.45 -35.42
C SER A 894 -14.40 -14.38 -34.66
N ARG A 895 -13.71 -13.23 -34.75
CA ARG A 895 -12.43 -12.95 -34.09
C ARG A 895 -12.38 -11.50 -33.63
N PRO A 896 -11.72 -11.17 -32.50
CA PRO A 896 -11.50 -9.76 -32.17
C PRO A 896 -10.62 -9.08 -33.24
N PRO A 897 -10.62 -7.74 -33.30
CA PRO A 897 -9.72 -6.99 -34.17
C PRO A 897 -8.26 -7.36 -33.92
N ALA A 898 -7.43 -7.27 -34.98
CA ALA A 898 -6.04 -7.71 -34.93
C ALA A 898 -5.19 -6.91 -33.93
N THR A 899 -5.53 -5.64 -33.70
CA THR A 899 -4.82 -4.75 -32.78
C THR A 899 -5.76 -4.19 -31.71
N LEU A 900 -5.20 -3.93 -30.52
CA LEU A 900 -5.96 -3.29 -29.43
C LEU A 900 -6.38 -1.85 -29.81
N ALA A 901 -5.62 -1.18 -30.67
CA ALA A 901 -5.93 0.17 -31.15
C ALA A 901 -7.24 0.22 -31.95
N ASP A 902 -7.55 -0.83 -32.72
CA ASP A 902 -8.82 -0.93 -33.45
C ASP A 902 -10.03 -1.00 -32.51
N SER A 903 -9.82 -1.39 -31.25
CA SER A 903 -10.86 -1.43 -30.22
C SER A 903 -10.90 -0.18 -29.35
N ALA A 904 -10.02 0.80 -29.55
CA ALA A 904 -9.86 1.97 -28.68
C ALA A 904 -10.85 3.12 -29.00
N PHE A 905 -12.15 2.80 -29.03
CA PHE A 905 -13.22 3.77 -29.21
C PHE A 905 -14.48 3.39 -28.43
N LEU A 906 -15.46 4.30 -28.41
CA LEU A 906 -16.79 4.10 -27.84
C LEU A 906 -17.84 4.39 -28.91
N PRO A 907 -18.75 3.45 -29.25
CA PRO A 907 -19.84 3.71 -30.18
C PRO A 907 -20.76 4.85 -29.68
N ALA A 908 -21.29 5.66 -30.59
CA ALA A 908 -22.06 6.85 -30.24
C ALA A 908 -23.33 6.54 -29.43
N GLU A 909 -24.04 5.46 -29.74
CA GLU A 909 -25.22 5.03 -28.98
C GLU A 909 -24.88 4.53 -27.57
N ASP A 910 -23.73 3.88 -27.42
CA ASP A 910 -23.22 3.42 -26.13
C ASP A 910 -22.79 4.60 -25.25
N GLU A 911 -22.17 5.63 -25.84
CA GLU A 911 -21.90 6.90 -25.15
C GLU A 911 -23.20 7.56 -24.66
N LYS A 912 -24.23 7.64 -25.50
CA LYS A 912 -25.55 8.20 -25.09
C LYS A 912 -26.12 7.44 -23.88
N ARG A 913 -25.99 6.12 -23.84
CA ARG A 913 -26.46 5.30 -22.70
C ARG A 913 -25.65 5.57 -21.43
N ILE A 914 -24.32 5.64 -21.51
CA ILE A 914 -23.47 6.00 -20.36
C ILE A 914 -23.84 7.38 -19.82
N ARG A 915 -24.03 8.37 -20.71
CA ARG A 915 -24.43 9.73 -20.29
C ARG A 915 -25.80 9.74 -19.61
N LYS A 916 -26.77 8.96 -20.11
CA LYS A 916 -28.07 8.79 -19.44
C LYS A 916 -27.93 8.12 -18.07
N LEU A 917 -27.11 7.09 -17.94
CA LEU A 917 -26.81 6.46 -16.65
C LEU A 917 -26.27 7.48 -15.64
N LEU A 918 -25.27 8.27 -16.04
CA LEU A 918 -24.71 9.33 -15.20
C LEU A 918 -25.73 10.41 -14.88
N ALA A 919 -26.52 10.87 -15.85
CA ALA A 919 -27.59 11.85 -15.63
C ALA A 919 -28.64 11.34 -14.64
N HIS A 920 -28.90 10.03 -14.57
CA HIS A 920 -29.85 9.44 -13.63
C HIS A 920 -29.26 9.23 -12.22
N THR A 921 -27.97 8.92 -12.12
CA THR A 921 -27.31 8.51 -10.87
C THR A 921 -26.44 9.61 -10.26
N LEU A 922 -25.54 10.19 -11.06
CA LEU A 922 -24.51 11.16 -10.68
C LEU A 922 -24.50 12.37 -11.66
N PRO A 923 -25.52 13.25 -11.62
CA PRO A 923 -25.73 14.26 -12.67
C PRO A 923 -24.57 15.24 -12.86
N SER A 924 -23.82 15.53 -11.80
CA SER A 924 -22.63 16.40 -11.88
C SER A 924 -21.50 15.84 -12.75
N LEU A 925 -21.56 14.55 -13.10
CA LEU A 925 -20.58 13.87 -13.95
C LEU A 925 -21.10 13.63 -15.37
N ALA A 926 -22.38 13.92 -15.67
CA ALA A 926 -23.02 13.53 -16.93
C ALA A 926 -22.34 14.09 -18.19
N ASP A 927 -21.83 15.32 -18.09
CA ASP A 927 -21.14 16.02 -19.19
C ASP A 927 -19.61 15.90 -19.11
N ARG A 928 -19.07 15.21 -18.09
CA ARG A 928 -17.62 15.05 -17.92
C ARG A 928 -17.03 14.25 -19.10
N PRO A 929 -15.79 14.54 -19.53
CA PRO A 929 -15.14 13.77 -20.59
C PRO A 929 -15.02 12.29 -20.23
N LEU A 930 -15.44 11.43 -21.16
CA LEU A 930 -15.21 9.99 -21.09
C LEU A 930 -13.81 9.68 -21.61
N ILE A 931 -13.00 9.05 -20.78
CA ILE A 931 -11.62 8.64 -21.08
C ILE A 931 -11.51 7.11 -21.12
N ASN A 932 -10.36 6.60 -21.59
CA ASN A 932 -10.07 5.15 -21.67
C ASN A 932 -11.23 4.37 -22.32
N ARG A 933 -11.67 4.87 -23.47
CA ARG A 933 -12.79 4.35 -24.26
C ARG A 933 -12.32 3.12 -25.03
N SER A 934 -12.98 1.98 -24.84
CA SER A 934 -12.61 0.75 -25.54
C SER A 934 -13.73 -0.28 -25.64
N LEU A 935 -13.64 -1.16 -26.64
CA LEU A 935 -14.38 -2.41 -26.71
C LEU A 935 -13.59 -3.53 -26.04
N CYS A 936 -14.18 -4.15 -25.01
CA CYS A 936 -13.60 -5.28 -24.28
C CYS A 936 -14.09 -6.60 -24.89
N TRP A 937 -13.20 -7.33 -25.57
CA TRP A 937 -13.52 -8.57 -26.27
C TRP A 937 -13.40 -9.82 -25.39
N PHE A 938 -14.38 -10.70 -25.48
CA PHE A 938 -14.46 -11.97 -24.76
C PHE A 938 -15.03 -13.08 -25.66
N ALA A 939 -14.82 -14.33 -25.27
CA ALA A 939 -15.40 -15.49 -25.96
C ALA A 939 -16.79 -15.78 -25.42
N ASP A 940 -17.71 -16.11 -26.30
CA ASP A 940 -19.10 -16.32 -25.94
C ASP A 940 -19.70 -17.48 -26.74
N THR A 941 -20.75 -18.09 -26.20
CA THR A 941 -21.43 -19.26 -26.75
C THR A 941 -22.90 -18.96 -26.96
N ILE A 942 -23.54 -19.66 -27.91
CA ILE A 942 -24.94 -19.39 -28.28
C ILE A 942 -25.94 -19.70 -27.15
N ASP A 943 -25.57 -20.63 -26.27
CA ASP A 943 -26.33 -21.07 -25.11
C ASP A 943 -25.83 -20.45 -23.79
N SER A 944 -24.78 -19.62 -23.84
CA SER A 944 -24.16 -19.03 -22.65
C SER A 944 -23.62 -20.07 -21.65
N ASP A 945 -23.24 -21.27 -22.14
CA ASP A 945 -22.49 -22.25 -21.34
C ASP A 945 -20.98 -22.19 -21.62
N PHE A 946 -20.16 -22.57 -20.64
CA PHE A 946 -18.72 -22.77 -20.85
C PHE A 946 -18.44 -23.99 -21.73
N ILE A 947 -17.24 -24.06 -22.29
CA ILE A 947 -16.67 -25.25 -22.93
C ILE A 947 -15.35 -25.55 -22.22
N VAL A 948 -15.32 -26.66 -21.50
CA VAL A 948 -14.17 -27.16 -20.73
C VAL A 948 -14.04 -28.65 -21.04
N ASP A 949 -13.47 -28.98 -22.19
CA ASP A 949 -13.42 -30.36 -22.65
C ASP A 949 -12.24 -30.63 -23.57
N TYR A 950 -11.98 -31.91 -23.84
CA TYR A 950 -11.04 -32.31 -24.87
C TYR A 950 -11.56 -31.93 -26.26
N VAL A 951 -10.66 -31.44 -27.12
CA VAL A 951 -10.98 -31.20 -28.52
C VAL A 951 -11.11 -32.56 -29.23
N PRO A 952 -12.18 -32.83 -29.99
CA PRO A 952 -12.36 -34.09 -30.71
C PRO A 952 -11.20 -34.43 -31.63
N GLU A 953 -10.98 -35.73 -31.86
CA GLU A 953 -9.95 -36.27 -32.77
C GLU A 953 -8.50 -35.90 -32.39
N THR A 954 -8.27 -35.40 -31.17
CA THR A 954 -6.93 -35.06 -30.64
C THR A 954 -6.36 -36.10 -29.67
N SER A 955 -6.91 -37.32 -29.62
CA SER A 955 -6.46 -38.38 -28.69
C SER A 955 -6.32 -37.91 -27.23
N SER A 956 -7.23 -37.04 -26.77
CA SER A 956 -7.23 -36.42 -25.44
C SER A 956 -5.94 -35.66 -25.08
N SER A 957 -5.29 -35.05 -26.07
CA SER A 957 -4.04 -34.28 -25.89
C SER A 957 -4.22 -32.75 -26.00
N VAL A 958 -5.43 -32.28 -26.32
CA VAL A 958 -5.79 -30.86 -26.34
C VAL A 958 -7.07 -30.63 -25.55
N ILE A 959 -7.03 -29.72 -24.57
CA ILE A 959 -8.20 -29.22 -23.83
C ILE A 959 -8.49 -27.79 -24.25
N LEU A 960 -9.76 -27.45 -24.44
CA LEU A 960 -10.22 -26.08 -24.67
C LEU A 960 -10.92 -25.53 -23.42
N LEU A 961 -10.59 -24.30 -23.04
CA LEU A 961 -11.29 -23.50 -22.02
C LEU A 961 -11.84 -22.22 -22.68
N SER A 962 -13.14 -22.17 -22.96
CA SER A 962 -13.78 -21.04 -23.65
C SER A 962 -15.28 -20.93 -23.32
N GLY A 963 -15.97 -19.98 -23.97
CA GLY A 963 -17.42 -19.73 -23.79
C GLY A 963 -17.76 -18.87 -22.58
N ASP A 964 -19.00 -18.34 -22.59
CA ASP A 964 -19.59 -17.34 -21.69
C ASP A 964 -18.62 -16.51 -20.82
N SER A 965 -17.60 -15.94 -21.44
CA SER A 965 -16.55 -15.22 -20.71
C SER A 965 -17.03 -13.84 -20.24
N GLY A 966 -18.23 -13.41 -20.65
CA GLY A 966 -18.90 -12.20 -20.15
C GLY A 966 -19.24 -12.30 -18.66
N HIS A 967 -19.46 -13.52 -18.15
CA HIS A 967 -19.61 -13.75 -16.72
C HIS A 967 -18.46 -14.58 -16.09
N GLY A 968 -17.51 -15.07 -16.89
CA GLY A 968 -16.53 -16.09 -16.46
C GLY A 968 -15.52 -15.63 -15.42
N PHE A 969 -15.20 -14.33 -15.35
CA PHE A 969 -14.20 -13.83 -14.40
C PHE A 969 -14.57 -14.11 -12.94
N LYS A 970 -15.86 -14.12 -12.59
CA LYS A 970 -16.25 -14.42 -11.20
C LYS A 970 -15.84 -15.82 -10.77
N MET A 971 -15.73 -16.74 -11.71
CA MET A 971 -15.30 -18.11 -11.48
C MET A 971 -13.78 -18.25 -11.39
N PHE A 972 -13.02 -17.16 -11.53
CA PHE A 972 -11.55 -17.17 -11.55
C PHE A 972 -10.89 -18.00 -10.43
N PRO A 973 -11.36 -18.00 -9.17
CA PRO A 973 -10.78 -18.84 -8.13
C PRO A 973 -10.97 -20.36 -8.33
N ILE A 974 -11.99 -20.77 -9.09
CA ILE A 974 -12.46 -22.16 -9.18
C ILE A 974 -12.35 -22.77 -10.59
N VAL A 975 -12.13 -21.98 -11.65
CA VAL A 975 -12.02 -22.50 -13.04
C VAL A 975 -10.98 -23.63 -13.16
N GLY A 976 -9.84 -23.49 -12.48
CA GLY A 976 -8.81 -24.52 -12.49
C GLY A 976 -9.26 -25.87 -11.93
N ASP A 977 -10.25 -25.90 -11.03
CA ASP A 977 -10.81 -27.14 -10.49
C ASP A 977 -11.56 -27.93 -11.55
N TRP A 978 -12.20 -27.26 -12.52
CA TRP A 978 -12.92 -27.92 -13.60
C TRP A 978 -11.98 -28.67 -14.53
N VAL A 979 -10.78 -28.11 -14.78
CA VAL A 979 -9.73 -28.75 -15.57
C VAL A 979 -9.15 -29.93 -14.81
N LYS A 980 -8.87 -29.75 -13.51
CA LYS A 980 -8.39 -30.84 -12.65
C LYS A 980 -9.40 -32.00 -12.65
N ALA A 981 -10.69 -31.72 -12.48
CA ALA A 981 -11.75 -32.72 -12.49
C ALA A 981 -11.83 -33.48 -13.82
N LEU A 982 -11.65 -32.80 -14.96
CA LEU A 982 -11.57 -33.45 -16.29
C LEU A 982 -10.36 -34.37 -16.41
N LEU A 983 -9.17 -33.97 -15.93
CA LEU A 983 -7.97 -34.79 -15.96
C LEU A 983 -8.07 -36.03 -15.05
N GLU A 984 -8.83 -35.93 -13.97
CA GLU A 984 -9.02 -37.01 -12.97
C GLU A 984 -10.26 -37.88 -13.27
N ALA A 985 -11.04 -37.57 -14.31
CA ALA A 985 -12.25 -38.30 -14.68
C ALA A 985 -11.91 -39.72 -15.18
N LYS A 986 -12.50 -40.73 -14.53
CA LYS A 986 -12.21 -42.16 -14.81
C LYS A 986 -12.58 -42.59 -16.23
N ASP A 987 -13.61 -41.99 -16.81
CA ASP A 987 -14.08 -42.26 -18.18
C ASP A 987 -13.48 -41.32 -19.23
N GLY A 988 -12.59 -40.40 -18.81
CA GLY A 988 -11.96 -39.40 -19.68
C GLY A 988 -12.91 -38.36 -20.25
N LYS A 989 -14.08 -38.16 -19.65
CA LYS A 989 -15.10 -37.19 -20.11
C LYS A 989 -15.27 -36.08 -19.09
N GLN A 990 -15.63 -34.88 -19.56
CA GLN A 990 -16.01 -33.76 -18.69
C GLN A 990 -17.22 -34.15 -17.81
N PRO A 991 -17.10 -34.11 -16.47
CA PRO A 991 -18.20 -34.44 -15.55
C PRO A 991 -19.45 -33.55 -15.72
N VAL A 992 -19.26 -32.27 -16.06
CA VAL A 992 -20.38 -31.35 -16.31
C VAL A 992 -20.82 -31.45 -17.77
N ALA A 993 -21.89 -32.21 -18.03
CA ALA A 993 -22.31 -32.55 -19.40
C ALA A 993 -22.54 -31.34 -20.33
N ARG A 994 -23.06 -30.22 -19.80
CA ARG A 994 -23.28 -28.97 -20.54
C ARG A 994 -22.01 -28.23 -20.95
N TRP A 995 -20.87 -28.54 -20.32
CA TRP A 995 -19.56 -27.95 -20.66
C TRP A 995 -18.74 -28.81 -21.64
N ARG A 996 -19.31 -29.91 -22.12
CA ARG A 996 -18.69 -30.77 -23.13
C ARG A 996 -18.61 -30.09 -24.49
N TRP A 997 -17.72 -30.58 -25.34
CA TRP A 997 -17.66 -30.16 -26.74
C TRP A 997 -19.01 -30.38 -27.44
N LYS A 998 -19.49 -29.38 -28.18
CA LYS A 998 -20.80 -29.42 -28.86
C LYS A 998 -20.59 -29.74 -30.33
N ASN A 999 -21.16 -30.86 -30.80
CA ASN A 999 -21.16 -31.22 -32.22
C ASN A 999 -22.34 -30.51 -32.89
N ARG A 1000 -22.06 -29.58 -33.81
CA ARG A 1000 -23.08 -28.93 -34.65
C ARG A 1000 -22.96 -29.39 -36.08
N ASP A 1001 -24.10 -29.71 -36.69
CA ASP A 1001 -24.18 -29.97 -38.13
C ASP A 1001 -24.13 -28.66 -38.90
N SER A 1002 -23.41 -28.63 -40.02
CA SER A 1002 -23.26 -27.46 -40.90
C SER A 1002 -24.57 -27.01 -41.60
N LYS A 1003 -25.72 -27.59 -41.23
CA LYS A 1003 -27.07 -27.27 -41.73
C LYS A 1003 -27.85 -26.34 -40.82
N ASP A 1004 -27.38 -26.09 -39.60
CA ASP A 1004 -27.92 -25.04 -38.75
C ASP A 1004 -27.58 -23.69 -39.39
N GLY A 1005 -28.58 -22.98 -39.90
CA GLY A 1005 -28.40 -21.68 -40.58
C GLY A 1005 -27.64 -20.64 -39.72
N LYS A 1006 -27.27 -19.49 -40.32
CA LYS A 1006 -26.49 -18.41 -39.66
C LYS A 1006 -26.87 -18.26 -38.17
N ALA A 1007 -25.95 -18.65 -37.29
CA ALA A 1007 -26.18 -18.62 -35.85
C ALA A 1007 -26.52 -17.20 -35.37
N ASN A 1008 -27.67 -17.03 -34.74
CA ASN A 1008 -28.10 -15.74 -34.18
C ASN A 1008 -27.51 -15.57 -32.77
N TRP A 1009 -26.30 -15.01 -32.68
CA TRP A 1009 -25.46 -14.87 -31.47
C TRP A 1009 -25.96 -13.90 -30.39
N GLY A 1010 -27.27 -13.69 -30.30
CA GLY A 1010 -27.89 -12.77 -29.34
C GLY A 1010 -29.37 -13.01 -29.05
N ALA A 1011 -30.14 -13.57 -29.99
CA ALA A 1011 -31.59 -13.71 -29.82
C ALA A 1011 -32.03 -14.89 -28.92
N SER A 1012 -31.20 -15.92 -28.76
CA SER A 1012 -31.53 -17.15 -28.02
C SER A 1012 -31.29 -17.07 -26.50
N VAL A 1013 -30.60 -16.03 -26.01
CA VAL A 1013 -30.23 -15.90 -24.59
C VAL A 1013 -31.27 -15.02 -23.86
N SER A 1014 -31.99 -15.62 -22.92
CA SER A 1014 -33.13 -15.02 -22.19
C SER A 1014 -32.79 -13.69 -21.53
N TRP A 1015 -31.62 -13.58 -20.91
CA TRP A 1015 -31.23 -12.43 -20.10
C TRP A 1015 -30.57 -11.29 -20.88
N ARG A 1016 -30.29 -11.43 -22.19
CA ARG A 1016 -29.65 -10.38 -22.99
C ARG A 1016 -30.67 -9.39 -23.54
N VAL A 1017 -30.39 -8.11 -23.33
CA VAL A 1017 -31.25 -7.00 -23.77
C VAL A 1017 -30.54 -6.24 -24.90
N GLY A 1018 -31.23 -6.05 -26.02
CA GLY A 1018 -30.73 -5.35 -27.20
C GLY A 1018 -30.21 -6.27 -28.31
N ASN A 1019 -29.98 -5.68 -29.49
CA ASN A 1019 -29.49 -6.39 -30.66
C ASN A 1019 -27.95 -6.47 -30.64
N THR A 1020 -27.42 -7.57 -31.17
CA THR A 1020 -25.98 -7.72 -31.42
C THR A 1020 -25.67 -7.08 -32.79
N LEU A 1021 -24.62 -6.27 -32.86
CA LEU A 1021 -24.17 -5.57 -34.08
C LEU A 1021 -22.86 -6.16 -34.60
N GLU A 1022 -22.59 -6.07 -35.89
CA GLU A 1022 -21.25 -6.35 -36.41
C GLU A 1022 -20.30 -5.17 -36.13
N PHE A 1023 -19.02 -5.48 -35.93
CA PHE A 1023 -17.99 -4.51 -35.57
C PHE A 1023 -17.85 -3.41 -36.62
N GLU A 1024 -18.01 -3.75 -37.89
CA GLU A 1024 -17.96 -2.79 -39.00
C GLU A 1024 -19.10 -1.77 -38.94
N GLU A 1025 -20.25 -2.12 -38.36
CA GLU A 1025 -21.39 -1.22 -38.20
C GLU A 1025 -21.16 -0.15 -37.11
N VAL A 1026 -20.29 -0.46 -36.14
CA VAL A 1026 -20.01 0.43 -34.99
C VAL A 1026 -18.67 1.13 -35.09
N ARG A 1027 -17.76 0.66 -35.95
CA ARG A 1027 -16.43 1.23 -36.12
C ARG A 1027 -16.52 2.66 -36.67
N PRO A 1028 -15.73 3.62 -36.14
CA PRO A 1028 -15.69 4.97 -36.69
C PRO A 1028 -15.20 4.91 -38.15
N GLN A 1029 -15.96 5.49 -39.07
CA GLN A 1029 -15.49 5.61 -40.45
C GLN A 1029 -14.27 6.54 -40.51
N PRO A 1030 -13.24 6.21 -41.31
CA PRO A 1030 -12.11 7.11 -41.49
C PRO A 1030 -12.64 8.45 -42.03
N LYS A 1031 -12.39 9.54 -41.29
CA LYS A 1031 -12.69 10.90 -41.78
C LYS A 1031 -12.04 11.04 -43.16
N SER A 1032 -12.84 11.29 -44.20
CA SER A 1032 -12.30 11.66 -45.49
C SER A 1032 -11.35 12.84 -45.26
N ARG A 1033 -10.13 12.75 -45.79
CA ARG A 1033 -9.22 13.88 -45.82
C ARG A 1033 -9.86 14.94 -46.73
N LEU A 1034 -10.47 15.95 -46.12
CA LEU A 1034 -10.81 17.23 -46.71
C LEU A 1034 -9.97 18.29 -46.02
#